data_AF-A0A1U8KAZ8-F1
#
_entry.id   AF-A0A1U8KAZ8-F1
#
_cell.length_a   1.000
_cell.length_b   1.000
_cell.length_c   1.000
_cell.angle_alpha   90.00
_cell.angle_beta   90.00
_cell.angle_gamma   90.00
#
_symmetry.space_group_name_H-M   'P 1'
#
loop_
_entity.id
_entity.type
_entity.pdbx_description
1 polymer ?
#
loop_
_entity_poly.entity_id
_entity_poly.type
_entity_poly.pdbx_seq_one_letter_code
_entity_poly.pdbx_strand_id
1 'polypeptide(L)'
;MESRSRLSSMLSYAIFLVTLSGLATLSDSTQQAFKRDPGLPHWHHSAFLEVRDSVRSDVRRTLHTRAEVPFQVPLEVNVVLIGLNGDGGYRYNVDSQKLEEFLRVSFPSHRPSCLETEEPLDIEHHVVYNTFPAGQPELIALEKALKGAMVPAGSAREPDFGREVPLFEVEATAVEPVFQKLYSYIFDIKSGGYSAKEMDRPVPTAIFIVNFDKVRMDPRNKEVDLDSLMYSKLTPLTNEEMKQQEGDYIYRYRYNGGGASQVWLSSGRFVVIDLSAGPCTYGKIETEEGSVSPRTLPRIRSILFPGGLASVSNRATHDNFMGHLAALVATTVEHVIAPDVRFETVDLTTRLLIPIIILQNHNRYNIMVKGHNYSIDIEAIEAEVKKLVHDDQEVVIIGGSHALHHHEKLAIAVSKAMRGHSLQETKRDGRFHVHTKTYLDGAILKEEMERSADVLAAGLLEMADPSLSNKFFLRQQHWMDESENSTDSVLKHKPLWASYNSKVGKDKKKKKQKKKGDLHPTYGTRVIPVFVLSLADVDPQLMMEDESFVWTGNDVVIVLEHQSPNIPLSYVSETERRHAIPSQAQRHIVAGLASAVGGLSAPYEKASHVHERPVVNWLWAAGCHPFGPFSNTSRISQMLQDVALRNTIYARVDSALRTIRDTSEAVQSFAAEYLKTPLGEPVKGKKNKSTTELWLEKFYKKTTNLPEPFPHELVERLEKYLDNLEEQLVDLSSLLYDHRLQDAHLNSSDILQSTMFTQQYVENVLTSERERMRCCNIEFKYLMHSSQTFVYGGILLAGFFVYFIVIFFSSPPGQ
;
A
#
# COMPACT_ATOMS: atom_id res chain seq x y z
N MET A 1 59.02 -59.90 -26.08
CA MET A 1 59.14 -59.00 -24.91
C MET A 1 58.65 -57.57 -25.17
N GLU A 2 58.05 -57.24 -26.33
CA GLU A 2 57.60 -55.86 -26.64
C GLU A 2 56.12 -55.56 -26.32
N SER A 3 55.29 -56.57 -26.06
CA SER A 3 53.87 -56.37 -25.75
C SER A 3 53.62 -55.91 -24.30
N ARG A 4 54.46 -56.34 -23.35
CA ARG A 4 54.30 -55.98 -21.92
C ARG A 4 54.73 -54.55 -21.57
N SER A 5 55.68 -53.94 -22.30
CA SER A 5 56.11 -52.57 -22.00
C SER A 5 55.14 -51.50 -22.53
N ARG A 6 54.43 -51.78 -23.64
CA ARG A 6 53.40 -50.88 -24.17
C ARG A 6 52.18 -50.82 -23.27
N LEU A 7 51.79 -51.94 -22.65
CA LEU A 7 50.69 -51.96 -21.70
C LEU A 7 51.01 -51.20 -20.41
N SER A 8 52.23 -51.32 -19.87
CA SER A 8 52.61 -50.56 -18.67
C SER A 8 52.71 -49.06 -18.96
N SER A 9 53.27 -48.67 -20.12
CA SER A 9 53.33 -47.27 -20.55
C SER A 9 51.95 -46.64 -20.75
N MET A 10 51.01 -47.37 -21.34
CA MET A 10 49.62 -46.91 -21.51
C MET A 10 48.87 -46.80 -20.18
N LEU A 11 49.10 -47.74 -19.25
CA LEU A 11 48.52 -47.67 -17.91
C LEU A 11 49.09 -46.50 -17.10
N SER A 12 50.40 -46.23 -17.21
CA SER A 12 51.05 -45.08 -16.58
C SER A 12 50.53 -43.76 -17.14
N TYR A 13 50.32 -43.66 -18.46
CA TYR A 13 49.74 -42.48 -19.10
C TYR A 13 48.27 -42.28 -18.72
N ALA A 14 47.49 -43.35 -18.62
CA ALA A 14 46.10 -43.30 -18.18
C ALA A 14 46.00 -42.87 -16.71
N ILE A 15 46.87 -43.40 -15.83
CA ILE A 15 46.92 -42.99 -14.42
C ILE A 15 47.38 -41.52 -14.32
N PHE A 16 48.38 -41.09 -15.11
CA PHE A 16 48.83 -39.70 -15.11
C PHE A 16 47.76 -38.74 -15.65
N LEU A 17 47.00 -39.14 -16.67
CA LEU A 17 45.86 -38.37 -17.18
C LEU A 17 44.71 -38.33 -16.17
N VAL A 18 44.44 -39.42 -15.46
CA VAL A 18 43.39 -39.48 -14.41
C VAL A 18 43.81 -38.68 -13.18
N THR A 19 45.09 -38.65 -12.81
CA THR A 19 45.59 -37.79 -11.72
C THR A 19 45.67 -36.33 -12.15
N LEU A 20 46.02 -36.03 -13.41
CA LEU A 20 45.98 -34.65 -13.94
C LEU A 20 44.54 -34.15 -14.08
N SER A 21 43.59 -35.00 -14.49
CA SER A 21 42.17 -34.66 -14.53
C SER A 21 41.57 -34.59 -13.12
N GLY A 22 42.02 -35.44 -12.19
CA GLY A 22 41.64 -35.39 -10.77
C GLY A 22 42.15 -34.14 -10.07
N LEU A 23 43.38 -33.69 -10.39
CA LEU A 23 43.97 -32.44 -9.92
C LEU A 23 43.34 -31.22 -10.61
N ALA A 24 42.97 -31.31 -11.90
CA ALA A 24 42.24 -30.26 -12.61
C ALA A 24 40.77 -30.13 -12.16
N THR A 25 40.14 -31.21 -11.67
CA THR A 25 38.81 -31.14 -11.02
C THR A 25 38.85 -30.68 -9.57
N LEU A 26 40.03 -30.61 -8.95
CA LEU A 26 40.25 -30.07 -7.60
C LEU A 26 40.75 -28.61 -7.62
N SER A 27 41.00 -28.03 -8.80
CA SER A 27 41.63 -26.71 -8.94
C SER A 27 40.76 -25.63 -9.58
N ASP A 28 39.43 -25.71 -9.44
CA ASP A 28 38.54 -24.56 -9.70
C ASP A 28 37.18 -24.76 -9.00
N SER A 29 37.19 -24.97 -7.67
CA SER A 29 36.03 -24.55 -6.88
C SER A 29 36.15 -23.05 -6.62
N THR A 30 35.82 -22.24 -7.63
CA THR A 30 35.81 -20.78 -7.45
C THR A 30 34.91 -20.46 -6.26
N GLN A 31 35.50 -19.90 -5.21
CA GLN A 31 34.83 -19.35 -4.04
C GLN A 31 33.88 -18.25 -4.51
N GLN A 32 32.58 -18.54 -4.57
CA GLN A 32 31.57 -17.69 -5.20
C GLN A 32 30.45 -17.38 -4.22
N ALA A 33 30.19 -16.09 -3.98
CA ALA A 33 29.04 -15.62 -3.20
C ALA A 33 27.71 -16.08 -3.82
N PHE A 34 26.64 -16.11 -3.02
CA PHE A 34 25.30 -16.56 -3.42
C PHE A 34 25.21 -18.06 -3.77
N LYS A 35 26.12 -18.88 -3.23
CA LYS A 35 26.10 -20.32 -3.38
C LYS A 35 25.31 -20.97 -2.25
N ARG A 36 24.36 -21.83 -2.62
CA ARG A 36 23.54 -22.56 -1.65
C ARG A 36 24.26 -23.80 -1.13
N ASP A 37 24.59 -23.78 0.16
CA ASP A 37 25.02 -24.97 0.89
C ASP A 37 23.81 -25.65 1.58
N PRO A 38 23.79 -27.00 1.70
CA PRO A 38 22.74 -27.70 2.42
C PRO A 38 22.86 -27.41 3.93
N GLY A 39 22.10 -26.44 4.43
CA GLY A 39 22.11 -26.04 5.84
C GLY A 39 21.73 -24.58 6.14
N LEU A 40 21.57 -23.73 5.12
CA LEU A 40 21.10 -22.36 5.31
C LEU A 40 19.63 -22.34 5.81
N PRO A 41 19.28 -21.43 6.76
CA PRO A 41 17.90 -21.27 7.20
C PRO A 41 17.04 -20.90 5.99
N HIS A 42 15.93 -21.63 5.82
CA HIS A 42 15.00 -21.40 4.73
C HIS A 42 14.00 -20.35 5.18
N TRP A 43 13.62 -19.46 4.26
CA TRP A 43 12.44 -18.63 4.46
C TRP A 43 11.20 -19.53 4.57
N HIS A 44 10.41 -19.35 5.62
CA HIS A 44 9.23 -20.16 5.92
C HIS A 44 7.97 -19.30 5.82
N HIS A 45 7.22 -19.45 4.74
CA HIS A 45 5.94 -18.78 4.52
C HIS A 45 4.79 -19.61 5.10
N SER A 46 4.57 -19.54 6.41
CA SER A 46 3.53 -20.33 7.10
C SER A 46 2.81 -19.59 8.22
N ALA A 47 3.06 -18.29 8.40
CA ALA A 47 2.53 -17.50 9.51
C ALA A 47 0.99 -17.42 9.50
N PHE A 48 0.37 -17.55 8.33
CA PHE A 48 -1.10 -17.54 8.21
C PHE A 48 -1.78 -18.64 9.02
N LEU A 49 -1.16 -19.82 9.14
CA LEU A 49 -1.75 -20.93 9.90
C LEU A 49 -1.90 -20.60 11.40
N GLU A 50 -1.06 -19.73 11.93
CA GLU A 50 -1.09 -19.31 13.34
C GLU A 50 -2.19 -18.27 13.60
N VAL A 51 -2.48 -17.41 12.61
CA VAL A 51 -3.41 -16.29 12.76
C VAL A 51 -4.81 -16.57 12.18
N ARG A 52 -4.99 -17.61 11.36
CA ARG A 52 -6.25 -17.93 10.68
C ARG A 52 -7.45 -18.00 11.62
N ASP A 53 -7.31 -18.65 12.78
CA ASP A 53 -8.41 -18.80 13.73
C ASP A 53 -8.78 -17.45 14.38
N SER A 54 -7.80 -16.57 14.59
CA SER A 54 -8.03 -15.19 15.03
C SER A 54 -8.77 -14.40 13.96
N VAL A 55 -8.30 -14.46 12.69
CA VAL A 55 -8.93 -13.78 11.55
C VAL A 55 -10.39 -14.20 11.42
N ARG A 56 -10.69 -15.50 11.49
CA ARG A 56 -12.08 -16.00 11.45
C ARG A 56 -12.91 -15.44 12.61
N SER A 57 -12.37 -15.44 13.84
CA SER A 57 -13.08 -14.90 14.99
C SER A 57 -13.35 -13.39 14.84
N ASP A 58 -12.43 -12.64 14.26
CA ASP A 58 -12.56 -11.21 14.04
C ASP A 58 -13.59 -10.91 12.95
N VAL A 59 -13.52 -11.60 11.81
CA VAL A 59 -14.53 -11.50 10.73
C VAL A 59 -15.93 -11.78 11.27
N ARG A 60 -16.09 -12.87 12.04
CA ARG A 60 -17.38 -13.21 12.65
C ARG A 60 -17.86 -12.10 13.60
N ARG A 61 -16.96 -11.49 14.37
CA ARG A 61 -17.29 -10.35 15.24
C ARG A 61 -17.71 -9.13 14.41
N THR A 62 -17.03 -8.81 13.33
CA THR A 62 -17.35 -7.69 12.43
C THR A 62 -18.73 -7.87 11.78
N LEU A 63 -19.07 -9.07 11.31
CA LEU A 63 -20.35 -9.34 10.63
C LEU A 63 -21.54 -9.47 11.58
N HIS A 64 -21.31 -9.95 12.80
CA HIS A 64 -22.39 -10.32 13.73
C HIS A 64 -22.47 -9.49 15.01
N THR A 65 -21.69 -8.44 15.15
CA THR A 65 -21.78 -7.50 16.27
C THR A 65 -21.82 -6.06 15.78
N ARG A 66 -22.09 -5.12 16.68
CA ARG A 66 -21.94 -3.68 16.42
C ARG A 66 -20.49 -3.19 16.57
N ALA A 67 -19.55 -4.10 16.83
CA ALA A 67 -18.17 -3.71 17.03
C ALA A 67 -17.55 -3.35 15.67
N GLU A 68 -17.04 -2.12 15.57
CA GLU A 68 -16.22 -1.66 14.44
C GLU A 68 -14.83 -2.29 14.56
N VAL A 69 -14.76 -3.57 14.15
CA VAL A 69 -13.52 -4.33 14.13
C VAL A 69 -13.03 -4.35 12.68
N PRO A 70 -11.84 -3.80 12.41
CA PRO A 70 -11.28 -3.81 11.06
C PRO A 70 -10.94 -5.24 10.64
N PHE A 71 -11.02 -5.50 9.34
CA PHE A 71 -10.70 -6.78 8.74
C PHE A 71 -9.18 -7.03 8.80
N GLN A 72 -8.77 -8.10 9.48
CA GLN A 72 -7.37 -8.41 9.71
C GLN A 72 -6.74 -9.11 8.51
N VAL A 73 -5.65 -8.53 7.98
CA VAL A 73 -4.86 -9.08 6.87
C VAL A 73 -3.41 -9.26 7.32
N PRO A 74 -2.91 -10.49 7.48
CA PRO A 74 -1.51 -10.73 7.84
C PRO A 74 -0.55 -10.16 6.79
N LEU A 75 0.47 -9.43 7.24
CA LEU A 75 1.48 -8.82 6.38
C LEU A 75 2.87 -9.27 6.79
N GLU A 76 3.56 -10.01 5.93
CA GLU A 76 4.91 -10.50 6.20
C GLU A 76 5.97 -9.48 5.77
N VAL A 77 6.84 -9.08 6.70
CA VAL A 77 7.90 -8.08 6.49
C VAL A 77 9.26 -8.72 6.79
N ASN A 78 10.08 -8.92 5.75
CA ASN A 78 11.38 -9.55 5.89
C ASN A 78 12.49 -8.50 6.03
N VAL A 79 13.14 -8.44 7.19
CA VAL A 79 14.25 -7.54 7.49
C VAL A 79 15.56 -8.32 7.36
N VAL A 80 16.38 -7.94 6.38
CA VAL A 80 17.66 -8.61 6.12
C VAL A 80 18.80 -7.70 6.57
N LEU A 81 19.58 -8.19 7.53
CA LEU A 81 20.69 -7.49 8.17
C LEU A 81 22.01 -7.85 7.46
N ILE A 82 22.66 -6.88 6.83
CA ILE A 82 23.87 -7.06 6.02
C ILE A 82 25.03 -6.30 6.69
N GLY A 83 26.12 -6.99 7.03
CA GLY A 83 27.26 -6.36 7.71
C GLY A 83 27.01 -6.03 9.19
N LEU A 84 26.01 -6.69 9.78
CA LEU A 84 25.60 -6.54 11.18
C LEU A 84 25.76 -7.86 11.95
N ASN A 85 26.61 -8.77 11.48
CA ASN A 85 26.91 -10.05 12.13
C ASN A 85 28.38 -10.12 12.60
N GLY A 86 28.97 -8.97 12.93
CA GLY A 86 30.39 -8.87 13.28
C GLY A 86 31.36 -8.91 12.10
N ASP A 87 30.87 -8.79 10.87
CA ASP A 87 31.61 -8.91 9.62
C ASP A 87 31.76 -7.57 8.85
N GLY A 88 30.77 -6.68 8.98
CA GLY A 88 30.75 -5.35 8.39
C GLY A 88 31.45 -4.26 9.21
N GLY A 89 30.99 -3.03 9.04
CA GLY A 89 31.55 -1.84 9.68
C GLY A 89 31.59 -1.97 11.21
N TYR A 90 32.71 -1.54 11.83
CA TYR A 90 32.95 -1.62 13.27
C TYR A 90 32.93 -3.03 13.87
N ARG A 91 32.79 -4.08 13.05
CA ARG A 91 32.45 -5.44 13.50
C ARG A 91 31.24 -5.43 14.43
N TYR A 92 30.28 -4.53 14.16
CA TYR A 92 29.08 -4.40 14.97
C TYR A 92 28.13 -5.58 14.74
N ASN A 93 27.47 -6.03 15.80
CA ASN A 93 26.56 -7.17 15.76
C ASN A 93 25.17 -6.77 16.26
N VAL A 94 24.13 -7.18 15.52
CA VAL A 94 22.73 -7.04 15.90
C VAL A 94 22.13 -8.43 16.05
N ASP A 95 21.56 -8.69 17.22
CA ASP A 95 20.86 -9.93 17.51
C ASP A 95 19.50 -9.94 16.79
N SER A 96 19.43 -10.71 15.70
CA SER A 96 18.24 -10.83 14.83
C SER A 96 16.98 -11.20 15.63
N GLN A 97 17.04 -12.23 16.48
CA GLN A 97 15.90 -12.68 17.26
C GLN A 97 15.37 -11.60 18.22
N LYS A 98 16.27 -10.84 18.85
CA LYS A 98 15.86 -9.72 19.71
C LYS A 98 15.25 -8.57 18.92
N LEU A 99 15.77 -8.27 17.73
CA LEU A 99 15.18 -7.26 16.86
C LEU A 99 13.76 -7.67 16.43
N GLU A 100 13.58 -8.94 16.06
CA GLU A 100 12.29 -9.49 15.67
C GLU A 100 11.27 -9.40 16.80
N GLU A 101 11.65 -9.83 18.01
CA GLU A 101 10.80 -9.73 19.19
C GLU A 101 10.46 -8.27 19.51
N PHE A 102 11.44 -7.36 19.41
CA PHE A 102 11.24 -5.93 19.65
C PHE A 102 10.27 -5.30 18.64
N LEU A 103 10.41 -5.63 17.35
CA LEU A 103 9.50 -5.18 16.28
C LEU A 103 8.08 -5.71 16.51
N ARG A 104 7.95 -7.00 16.82
CA ARG A 104 6.66 -7.65 17.09
C ARG A 104 5.92 -7.02 18.27
N VAL A 105 6.64 -6.65 19.33
CA VAL A 105 6.03 -6.03 20.53
C VAL A 105 5.72 -4.54 20.30
N SER A 106 6.59 -3.82 19.58
CA SER A 106 6.47 -2.37 19.42
C SER A 106 5.50 -1.95 18.31
N PHE A 107 5.45 -2.72 17.22
CA PHE A 107 4.68 -2.39 16.01
C PHE A 107 3.90 -3.63 15.50
N PRO A 108 2.98 -4.20 16.30
CA PRO A 108 2.28 -5.44 15.96
C PRO A 108 1.29 -5.30 14.81
N SER A 109 0.74 -4.10 14.59
CA SER A 109 -0.23 -3.84 13.54
C SER A 109 -0.03 -2.49 12.86
N HIS A 110 -0.62 -2.35 11.67
CA HIS A 110 -0.66 -1.11 10.90
C HIS A 110 -1.98 -0.98 10.16
N ARG A 111 -2.64 0.19 10.24
CA ARG A 111 -3.93 0.46 9.60
C ARG A 111 -3.78 1.59 8.58
N PRO A 112 -3.83 1.30 7.26
CA PRO A 112 -3.81 2.33 6.23
C PRO A 112 -5.06 3.20 6.27
N SER A 113 -4.93 4.44 5.79
CA SER A 113 -6.01 5.41 5.64
C SER A 113 -6.18 5.83 4.18
N CYS A 114 -7.31 6.46 3.86
CA CYS A 114 -7.51 7.13 2.59
C CYS A 114 -7.05 8.59 2.69
N LEU A 115 -6.18 9.06 1.79
CA LEU A 115 -5.68 10.44 1.80
C LEU A 115 -6.73 11.46 1.37
N GLU A 116 -7.73 11.06 0.58
CA GLU A 116 -8.80 11.96 0.12
C GLU A 116 -9.83 12.22 1.22
N THR A 117 -10.20 11.19 1.98
CA THR A 117 -11.21 11.30 3.06
C THR A 117 -10.59 11.50 4.44
N GLU A 118 -9.29 11.21 4.59
CA GLU A 118 -8.55 11.18 5.86
C GLU A 118 -9.06 10.12 6.87
N GLU A 119 -9.93 9.22 6.41
CA GLU A 119 -10.50 8.16 7.22
C GLU A 119 -9.65 6.87 7.15
N PRO A 120 -9.49 6.14 8.27
CA PRO A 120 -8.81 4.86 8.27
C PRO A 120 -9.66 3.80 7.57
N LEU A 121 -9.05 2.98 6.70
CA LEU A 121 -9.74 1.90 5.99
C LEU A 121 -10.22 0.83 6.97
N ASP A 122 -11.29 0.11 6.67
CA ASP A 122 -11.80 -1.04 7.44
C ASP A 122 -10.92 -2.30 7.35
N ILE A 123 -9.62 -2.11 7.16
CA ILE A 123 -8.62 -3.16 6.98
C ILE A 123 -7.41 -2.83 7.86
N GLU A 124 -6.97 -3.79 8.65
CA GLU A 124 -5.80 -3.65 9.51
C GLU A 124 -4.80 -4.78 9.23
N HIS A 125 -3.53 -4.42 9.11
CA HIS A 125 -2.45 -5.37 8.93
C HIS A 125 -1.95 -5.87 10.27
N HIS A 126 -2.00 -7.19 10.48
CA HIS A 126 -1.23 -7.84 11.53
C HIS A 126 0.18 -8.14 10.99
N VAL A 127 1.18 -7.41 11.46
CA VAL A 127 2.52 -7.44 10.88
C VAL A 127 3.34 -8.58 11.48
N VAL A 128 3.83 -9.46 10.61
CA VAL A 128 4.71 -10.58 10.96
C VAL A 128 6.11 -10.25 10.46
N TYR A 129 7.00 -9.92 11.38
CA TYR A 129 8.40 -9.63 11.07
C TYR A 129 9.23 -10.90 11.05
N ASN A 130 10.05 -11.04 10.02
CA ASN A 130 11.12 -12.04 9.99
C ASN A 130 12.46 -11.32 9.88
N THR A 131 13.44 -11.70 10.69
CA THR A 131 14.76 -11.09 10.65
C THR A 131 15.84 -12.10 10.23
N PHE A 132 16.66 -11.76 9.23
CA PHE A 132 17.69 -12.65 8.69
C PHE A 132 19.05 -11.96 8.64
N PRO A 133 20.12 -12.52 9.23
CA PRO A 133 21.48 -12.07 8.95
C PRO A 133 21.94 -12.60 7.58
N ALA A 134 22.48 -11.73 6.73
CA ALA A 134 23.19 -12.13 5.54
C ALA A 134 24.61 -12.62 5.88
N GLY A 135 25.15 -13.52 5.05
CA GLY A 135 26.48 -14.07 5.23
C GLY A 135 27.60 -13.11 4.79
N GLN A 136 28.81 -13.38 5.31
CA GLN A 136 30.02 -12.64 4.93
C GLN A 136 30.31 -12.69 3.41
N PRO A 137 30.16 -13.81 2.69
CA PRO A 137 30.36 -13.82 1.23
C PRO A 137 29.42 -12.85 0.49
N GLU A 138 28.16 -12.78 0.90
CA GLU A 138 27.16 -11.88 0.32
C GLU A 138 27.48 -10.41 0.61
N LEU A 139 27.90 -10.10 1.85
CA LEU A 139 28.38 -8.77 2.24
C LEU A 139 29.58 -8.34 1.37
N ILE A 140 30.60 -9.19 1.25
CA ILE A 140 31.82 -8.88 0.51
C ILE A 140 31.53 -8.68 -0.99
N ALA A 141 30.59 -9.44 -1.56
CA ALA A 141 30.14 -9.24 -2.94
C ALA A 141 29.48 -7.86 -3.14
N LEU A 142 28.69 -7.41 -2.17
CA LEU A 142 28.09 -6.07 -2.18
C LEU A 142 29.14 -4.97 -1.98
N GLU A 143 30.08 -5.14 -1.04
CA GLU A 143 31.19 -4.20 -0.81
C GLU A 143 32.03 -4.03 -2.08
N LYS A 144 32.31 -5.13 -2.79
CA LYS A 144 33.03 -5.11 -4.06
C LYS A 144 32.28 -4.35 -5.15
N ALA A 145 30.97 -4.60 -5.28
CA ALA A 145 30.13 -3.90 -6.25
C ALA A 145 30.04 -2.41 -5.94
N LEU A 146 29.88 -2.06 -4.67
CA LEU A 146 29.78 -0.68 -4.23
C LEU A 146 31.09 0.08 -4.45
N LYS A 147 32.23 -0.50 -4.03
CA LYS A 147 33.57 0.05 -4.27
C LYS A 147 33.82 0.30 -5.76
N GLY A 148 33.39 -0.62 -6.64
CA GLY A 148 33.51 -0.47 -8.08
C GLY A 148 32.61 0.60 -8.69
N ALA A 149 31.49 0.93 -8.04
CA ALA A 149 30.51 1.92 -8.49
C ALA A 149 30.74 3.33 -7.92
N MET A 150 31.65 3.50 -6.96
CA MET A 150 31.97 4.81 -6.38
C MET A 150 32.69 5.72 -7.38
N VAL A 151 32.09 6.87 -7.67
CA VAL A 151 32.65 7.91 -8.53
C VAL A 151 33.04 9.13 -7.68
N PRO A 152 34.26 9.69 -7.80
CA PRO A 152 34.64 10.91 -7.09
C PRO A 152 33.74 12.10 -7.45
N ALA A 153 33.23 12.81 -6.44
CA ALA A 153 32.28 13.91 -6.59
C ALA A 153 32.69 15.18 -5.80
N GLY A 154 33.98 15.37 -5.53
CA GLY A 154 34.53 16.54 -4.83
C GLY A 154 34.78 16.30 -3.35
N SER A 155 34.47 17.29 -2.51
CA SER A 155 34.55 17.19 -1.04
C SER A 155 33.17 17.37 -0.40
N ALA A 156 32.97 16.70 0.73
CA ALA A 156 31.80 16.87 1.59
C ALA A 156 32.25 17.26 2.99
N ARG A 157 31.41 18.02 3.68
CA ARG A 157 31.68 18.48 5.04
C ARG A 157 31.11 17.50 6.06
N GLU A 158 31.92 17.03 6.99
CA GLU A 158 31.46 16.21 8.10
C GLU A 158 30.56 17.03 9.06
N PRO A 159 29.46 16.46 9.58
CA PRO A 159 28.50 17.20 10.39
C PRO A 159 29.04 17.62 11.77
N ASP A 160 29.89 16.81 12.41
CA ASP A 160 30.28 17.00 13.82
C ASP A 160 31.46 17.96 14.01
N PHE A 161 32.40 18.00 13.06
CA PHE A 161 33.65 18.76 13.18
C PHE A 161 33.88 19.72 12.01
N GLY A 162 33.00 19.70 11.00
CA GLY A 162 33.08 20.59 9.85
C GLY A 162 34.30 20.36 8.95
N ARG A 163 35.04 19.26 9.13
CA ARG A 163 36.19 18.86 8.31
C ARG A 163 35.71 18.48 6.91
N GLU A 164 36.42 18.93 5.89
CA GLU A 164 36.19 18.48 4.52
C GLU A 164 36.89 17.15 4.26
N VAL A 165 36.14 16.19 3.73
CA VAL A 165 36.60 14.87 3.33
C VAL A 165 36.22 14.59 1.89
N PRO A 166 36.92 13.71 1.17
CA PRO A 166 36.53 13.29 -0.17
C PRO A 166 35.09 12.75 -0.20
N LEU A 167 34.34 13.16 -1.23
CA LEU A 167 32.98 12.69 -1.50
C LEU A 167 32.99 11.74 -2.69
N PHE A 168 32.27 10.64 -2.56
CA PHE A 168 31.96 9.71 -3.64
C PHE A 168 30.45 9.62 -3.83
N GLU A 169 30.02 9.53 -5.08
CA GLU A 169 28.63 9.25 -5.43
C GLU A 169 28.51 7.86 -6.04
N VAL A 170 27.42 7.18 -5.70
CA VAL A 170 27.08 5.86 -6.22
C VAL A 170 25.71 5.96 -6.89
N GLU A 171 25.66 5.58 -8.16
CA GLU A 171 24.38 5.39 -8.85
C GLU A 171 23.75 4.08 -8.37
N ALA A 172 22.62 4.17 -7.66
CA ALA A 172 21.97 3.05 -7.00
C ALA A 172 21.58 1.95 -8.01
N THR A 173 21.17 2.33 -9.22
CA THR A 173 20.82 1.37 -10.28
C THR A 173 22.02 0.54 -10.77
N ALA A 174 23.26 0.99 -10.52
CA ALA A 174 24.46 0.23 -10.87
C ALA A 174 24.74 -0.92 -9.89
N VAL A 175 24.37 -0.77 -8.61
CA VAL A 175 24.57 -1.78 -7.56
C VAL A 175 23.31 -2.61 -7.29
N GLU A 176 22.14 -2.11 -7.66
CA GLU A 176 20.84 -2.78 -7.53
C GLU A 176 20.83 -4.23 -8.06
N PRO A 177 21.47 -4.58 -9.19
CA PRO A 177 21.52 -5.97 -9.66
C PRO A 177 22.17 -6.96 -8.69
N VAL A 178 23.08 -6.50 -7.82
CA VAL A 178 23.74 -7.36 -6.82
C VAL A 178 22.82 -7.55 -5.61
N PHE A 179 22.10 -6.52 -5.19
CA PHE A 179 21.01 -6.66 -4.20
C PHE A 179 19.91 -7.59 -4.71
N GLN A 180 19.56 -7.53 -6.00
CA GLN A 180 18.61 -8.44 -6.62
C GLN A 180 19.09 -9.91 -6.58
N LYS A 181 20.40 -10.16 -6.76
CA LYS A 181 20.98 -11.50 -6.59
C LYS A 181 20.86 -11.97 -5.14
N LEU A 182 21.11 -11.10 -4.17
CA LEU A 182 20.93 -11.41 -2.74
C LEU A 182 19.47 -11.75 -2.43
N TYR A 183 18.53 -10.93 -2.91
CA TYR A 183 17.09 -11.17 -2.78
C TYR A 183 16.71 -12.55 -3.35
N SER A 184 17.08 -12.83 -4.60
CA SER A 184 16.84 -14.13 -5.24
C SER A 184 17.47 -15.30 -4.47
N TYR A 185 18.68 -15.11 -3.93
CA TYR A 185 19.39 -16.11 -3.16
C TYR A 185 18.67 -16.47 -1.85
N ILE A 186 18.28 -15.46 -1.06
CA ILE A 186 17.60 -15.63 0.24
C ILE A 186 16.24 -16.31 0.05
N PHE A 187 15.45 -15.88 -0.93
CA PHE A 187 14.06 -16.30 -1.08
C PHE A 187 13.81 -17.42 -2.10
N ASP A 188 14.85 -17.99 -2.71
CA ASP A 188 14.73 -19.04 -3.74
C ASP A 188 13.94 -18.65 -4.99
N ILE A 189 14.13 -17.41 -5.43
CA ILE A 189 13.43 -16.88 -6.60
C ILE A 189 14.38 -16.94 -7.78
N LYS A 190 14.05 -17.76 -8.79
CA LYS A 190 14.84 -17.90 -10.01
C LYS A 190 14.92 -16.55 -10.72
N SER A 191 16.15 -16.08 -10.97
CA SER A 191 16.38 -14.84 -11.73
C SER A 191 16.16 -15.10 -13.22
N GLY A 192 14.92 -14.98 -13.70
CA GLY A 192 14.60 -15.06 -15.13
C GLY A 192 13.11 -15.20 -15.37
N GLY A 193 12.54 -14.23 -16.11
CA GLY A 193 11.19 -14.15 -16.68
C GLY A 193 10.12 -15.11 -16.16
N TYR A 194 9.11 -14.55 -15.49
CA TYR A 194 7.93 -15.24 -14.96
C TYR A 194 7.37 -16.28 -15.93
N SER A 195 7.49 -17.56 -15.58
CA SER A 195 6.70 -18.62 -16.24
C SER A 195 5.34 -18.73 -15.57
N ALA A 196 4.29 -19.13 -16.30
CA ALA A 196 2.93 -19.31 -15.76
C ALA A 196 2.83 -20.33 -14.58
N LYS A 197 3.88 -21.09 -14.28
CA LYS A 197 3.97 -22.00 -13.12
C LYS A 197 4.56 -21.34 -11.86
N GLU A 198 5.03 -20.10 -11.93
CA GLU A 198 5.57 -19.33 -10.79
C GLU A 198 4.54 -18.38 -10.15
N MET A 199 3.34 -18.22 -10.74
CA MET A 199 2.25 -17.41 -10.18
C MET A 199 1.69 -17.99 -8.85
N ASP A 200 1.95 -19.28 -8.57
CA ASP A 200 1.51 -19.96 -7.33
C ASP A 200 2.55 -19.86 -6.19
N ARG A 201 3.69 -19.17 -6.39
CA ARG A 201 4.74 -19.07 -5.36
C ARG A 201 4.60 -17.77 -4.56
N PRO A 202 4.70 -17.83 -3.23
CA PRO A 202 4.76 -16.65 -2.38
C PRO A 202 5.86 -15.68 -2.81
N VAL A 203 5.55 -14.38 -2.83
CA VAL A 203 6.49 -13.34 -3.27
C VAL A 203 6.82 -12.40 -2.10
N PRO A 204 7.99 -12.56 -1.45
CA PRO A 204 8.33 -11.82 -0.25
C PRO A 204 8.74 -10.38 -0.56
N THR A 205 8.36 -9.46 0.33
CA THR A 205 8.91 -8.09 0.36
C THR A 205 10.05 -8.02 1.37
N ALA A 206 11.12 -7.29 1.04
CA ALA A 206 12.32 -7.22 1.89
C ALA A 206 12.81 -5.80 2.19
N ILE A 207 13.32 -5.60 3.41
CA ILE A 207 14.03 -4.40 3.84
C ILE A 207 15.49 -4.79 4.07
N PHE A 208 16.38 -4.32 3.20
CA PHE A 208 17.83 -4.50 3.40
C PHE A 208 18.36 -3.40 4.30
N ILE A 209 18.91 -3.78 5.45
CA ILE A 209 19.58 -2.87 6.38
C ILE A 209 21.06 -3.19 6.34
N VAL A 210 21.89 -2.21 5.98
CA VAL A 210 23.27 -2.43 5.59
C VAL A 210 24.24 -1.61 6.43
N ASN A 211 25.37 -2.23 6.79
CA ASN A 211 26.49 -1.58 7.47
C ASN A 211 27.82 -2.09 6.89
N PHE A 212 28.30 -1.41 5.86
CA PHE A 212 29.53 -1.77 5.16
C PHE A 212 30.81 -1.33 5.91
N ASP A 213 31.90 -2.03 5.67
CA ASP A 213 33.23 -1.64 6.14
C ASP A 213 33.86 -0.59 5.20
N LYS A 214 33.77 0.68 5.58
CA LYS A 214 34.28 1.80 4.77
C LYS A 214 35.79 1.73 4.52
N VAL A 215 36.59 1.13 5.42
CA VAL A 215 38.04 0.99 5.24
C VAL A 215 38.35 -0.03 4.15
N ARG A 216 37.63 -1.16 4.12
CA ARG A 216 37.73 -2.15 3.03
C ARG A 216 37.24 -1.60 1.69
N MET A 217 36.14 -0.85 1.74
CA MET A 217 35.52 -0.26 0.56
C MET A 217 36.23 0.98 0.03
N ASP A 218 37.24 1.52 0.73
CA ASP A 218 37.91 2.74 0.32
C ASP A 218 38.43 2.61 -1.13
N PRO A 219 37.89 3.37 -2.10
CA PRO A 219 38.28 3.28 -3.50
C PRO A 219 39.71 3.75 -3.74
N ARG A 220 40.31 4.49 -2.79
CA ARG A 220 41.72 4.92 -2.85
C ARG A 220 42.67 3.77 -2.50
N ASN A 221 42.19 2.79 -1.73
CA ASN A 221 42.98 1.64 -1.31
C ASN A 221 42.85 0.49 -2.33
N LYS A 222 43.93 0.21 -3.06
CA LYS A 222 44.00 -0.86 -4.07
C LYS A 222 44.61 -2.16 -3.54
N GLU A 223 45.10 -2.18 -2.31
CA GLU A 223 45.84 -3.32 -1.75
C GLU A 223 44.93 -4.37 -1.11
N VAL A 224 43.67 -4.01 -0.82
CA VAL A 224 42.70 -4.93 -0.20
C VAL A 224 42.10 -5.86 -1.26
N ASP A 225 42.51 -7.13 -1.22
CA ASP A 225 41.87 -8.20 -1.98
C ASP A 225 40.60 -8.68 -1.25
N LEU A 226 39.46 -8.14 -1.67
CA LEU A 226 38.14 -8.50 -1.12
C LEU A 226 37.78 -9.97 -1.36
N ASP A 227 38.21 -10.59 -2.46
CA ASP A 227 37.82 -11.97 -2.77
C ASP A 227 38.43 -12.94 -1.77
N SER A 228 39.68 -12.70 -1.34
CA SER A 228 40.34 -13.46 -0.27
C SER A 228 39.57 -13.43 1.06
N LEU A 229 38.77 -12.39 1.28
CA LEU A 229 38.06 -12.19 2.54
C LEU A 229 36.73 -12.94 2.61
N MET A 230 36.15 -13.42 1.50
CA MET A 230 34.79 -13.98 1.49
C MET A 230 34.56 -15.10 2.52
N TYR A 231 35.53 -16.01 2.68
CA TYR A 231 35.45 -17.16 3.59
C TYR A 231 36.52 -17.15 4.68
N SER A 232 37.35 -16.11 4.73
CA SER A 232 38.38 -15.98 5.75
C SER A 232 37.78 -15.55 7.10
N LYS A 233 38.41 -15.96 8.21
CA LYS A 233 38.01 -15.47 9.53
C LYS A 233 38.50 -14.03 9.69
N LEU A 234 37.56 -13.08 9.79
CA LEU A 234 37.88 -11.68 10.04
C LEU A 234 38.47 -11.50 11.45
N THR A 235 39.51 -10.68 11.55
CA THR A 235 40.12 -10.32 12.83
C THR A 235 39.27 -9.27 13.56
N PRO A 236 39.20 -9.32 14.90
CA PRO A 236 38.64 -8.24 15.70
C PRO A 236 39.41 -6.93 15.47
N LEU A 237 38.71 -5.81 15.50
CA LEU A 237 39.32 -4.48 15.38
C LEU A 237 39.89 -4.03 16.73
N THR A 238 41.08 -3.44 16.70
CA THR A 238 41.66 -2.70 17.83
C THR A 238 40.95 -1.36 18.03
N ASN A 239 41.14 -0.73 19.20
CA ASN A 239 40.55 0.59 19.49
C ASN A 239 40.97 1.69 18.51
N GLU A 240 42.18 1.63 17.97
CA GLU A 240 42.65 2.61 16.98
C GLU A 240 42.06 2.33 15.60
N GLU A 241 41.97 1.08 15.18
CA GLU A 241 41.29 0.70 13.93
C GLU A 241 39.80 1.06 13.97
N MET A 242 39.11 0.86 15.12
CA MET A 242 37.72 1.29 15.29
C MET A 242 37.53 2.80 15.11
N LYS A 243 38.49 3.63 15.52
CA LYS A 243 38.42 5.09 15.29
C LYS A 243 38.60 5.47 13.82
N GLN A 244 39.35 4.66 13.06
CA GLN A 244 39.63 4.86 11.63
C GLN A 244 38.54 4.29 10.72
N GLN A 245 37.53 3.63 11.29
CA GLN A 245 36.54 2.87 10.55
C GLN A 245 35.64 3.71 9.61
N GLU A 246 35.59 5.03 9.80
CA GLU A 246 34.91 5.94 8.86
C GLU A 246 35.67 6.16 7.54
N GLY A 247 36.92 5.69 7.44
CA GLY A 247 37.73 5.75 6.23
C GLY A 247 38.12 7.17 5.77
N ASP A 248 37.78 8.23 6.49
CA ASP A 248 38.02 9.63 6.07
C ASP A 248 37.49 9.95 4.65
N TYR A 249 36.28 9.46 4.33
CA TYR A 249 35.49 9.86 3.15
C TYR A 249 33.99 9.70 3.42
N ILE A 250 33.16 10.32 2.57
CA ILE A 250 31.70 10.14 2.56
C ILE A 250 31.31 9.57 1.20
N TYR A 251 30.35 8.64 1.19
CA TYR A 251 29.68 8.22 -0.05
C TYR A 251 28.17 8.34 0.10
N ARG A 252 27.47 8.62 -1.00
CA ARG A 252 26.01 8.79 -1.03
C ARG A 252 25.41 8.15 -2.28
N TYR A 253 24.17 7.70 -2.20
CA TYR A 253 23.45 7.19 -3.36
C TYR A 253 22.74 8.32 -4.10
N ARG A 254 22.65 8.17 -5.42
CA ARG A 254 21.64 8.82 -6.26
C ARG A 254 20.88 7.74 -7.02
N TYR A 255 19.60 7.96 -7.28
CA TYR A 255 18.79 7.05 -8.09
C TYR A 255 18.37 7.77 -9.38
N ASN A 256 18.89 7.37 -10.53
CA ASN A 256 18.76 8.01 -11.84
C ASN A 256 19.07 9.52 -11.82
N GLY A 257 20.13 9.93 -11.11
CA GLY A 257 20.47 11.36 -10.96
C GLY A 257 19.51 12.15 -10.05
N GLY A 258 18.71 11.47 -9.23
CA GLY A 258 17.86 12.04 -8.19
C GLY A 258 18.63 12.76 -7.06
N GLY A 259 17.92 13.04 -5.96
CA GLY A 259 18.51 13.58 -4.74
C GLY A 259 19.53 12.63 -4.12
N ALA A 260 20.52 13.19 -3.41
CA ALA A 260 21.46 12.38 -2.64
C ALA A 260 20.73 11.74 -1.45
N SER A 261 20.89 10.43 -1.25
CA SER A 261 20.21 9.69 -0.19
C SER A 261 21.08 8.56 0.39
N GLN A 262 20.68 8.10 1.57
CA GLN A 262 21.19 6.89 2.23
C GLN A 262 20.23 5.71 2.08
N VAL A 263 18.99 5.98 1.68
CA VAL A 263 17.94 5.00 1.49
C VAL A 263 17.34 5.15 0.10
N TRP A 264 16.89 4.06 -0.50
CA TRP A 264 16.24 4.11 -1.80
C TRP A 264 15.30 2.92 -2.04
N LEU A 265 14.24 3.18 -2.79
CA LEU A 265 13.29 2.19 -3.29
C LEU A 265 13.86 1.52 -4.55
N SER A 266 14.01 0.19 -4.57
CA SER A 266 14.46 -0.53 -5.77
C SER A 266 13.38 -0.60 -6.85
N SER A 267 13.75 -1.02 -8.05
CA SER A 267 12.82 -1.41 -9.10
C SER A 267 12.10 -2.74 -8.81
N GLY A 268 12.62 -3.55 -7.88
CA GLY A 268 12.05 -4.82 -7.43
C GLY A 268 11.17 -4.70 -6.18
N ARG A 269 11.13 -5.78 -5.39
CA ARG A 269 10.34 -5.91 -4.15
C ARG A 269 11.17 -5.75 -2.87
N PHE A 270 12.16 -4.87 -2.93
CA PHE A 270 12.93 -4.53 -1.74
C PHE A 270 13.28 -3.04 -1.66
N VAL A 271 13.59 -2.61 -0.44
CA VAL A 271 14.21 -1.31 -0.19
C VAL A 271 15.61 -1.50 0.40
N VAL A 272 16.46 -0.48 0.28
CA VAL A 272 17.80 -0.47 0.88
C VAL A 272 17.92 0.70 1.85
N ILE A 273 18.42 0.40 3.05
CA ILE A 273 18.79 1.34 4.10
C ILE A 273 20.27 1.13 4.41
N ASP A 274 21.13 2.05 4.00
CA ASP A 274 22.57 1.96 4.25
C ASP A 274 22.98 2.89 5.41
N LEU A 275 23.29 2.29 6.56
CA LEU A 275 23.70 2.98 7.79
C LEU A 275 25.14 3.53 7.68
N SER A 276 25.97 2.96 6.81
CA SER A 276 27.33 3.41 6.52
C SER A 276 27.39 4.58 5.54
N ALA A 277 26.43 4.69 4.62
CA ALA A 277 26.33 5.79 3.67
C ALA A 277 26.04 7.14 4.35
N GLY A 278 26.31 8.24 3.65
CA GLY A 278 26.00 9.59 4.10
C GLY A 278 26.98 10.15 5.14
N PRO A 279 26.57 11.17 5.91
CA PRO A 279 25.18 11.50 6.20
C PRO A 279 24.59 12.32 5.06
N CYS A 280 23.28 12.26 4.89
CA CYS A 280 22.56 13.08 3.93
C CYS A 280 21.67 14.12 4.63
N THR A 281 21.41 15.23 3.96
CA THR A 281 20.47 16.26 4.40
C THR A 281 19.63 16.70 3.21
N TYR A 282 18.32 16.53 3.28
CA TYR A 282 17.43 16.93 2.21
C TYR A 282 15.99 17.11 2.71
N GLY A 283 15.23 17.95 2.02
CA GLY A 283 13.87 18.31 2.39
C GLY A 283 13.46 19.65 1.78
N LYS A 284 12.35 20.20 2.26
CA LYS A 284 11.86 21.54 1.88
C LYS A 284 12.55 22.59 2.76
N ILE A 285 12.95 23.73 2.19
CA ILE A 285 13.71 24.78 2.89
C ILE A 285 12.86 25.48 3.96
N GLU A 286 11.58 25.70 3.68
CA GLU A 286 10.68 26.51 4.51
C GLU A 286 10.07 25.71 5.67
N THR A 287 10.09 24.38 5.59
CA THR A 287 9.46 23.49 6.55
C THR A 287 10.41 22.36 6.94
N GLU A 288 10.68 22.23 8.23
CA GLU A 288 11.48 21.10 8.74
C GLU A 288 10.69 19.78 8.78
N GLU A 289 9.36 19.82 8.59
CA GLU A 289 8.48 18.65 8.57
C GLU A 289 8.96 17.60 7.56
N GLY A 290 9.21 16.39 8.07
CA GLY A 290 9.65 15.26 7.26
C GLY A 290 11.07 15.36 6.71
N SER A 291 11.83 16.40 7.03
CA SER A 291 13.17 16.59 6.48
C SER A 291 14.14 15.51 6.97
N VAL A 292 15.05 15.10 6.07
CA VAL A 292 16.12 14.18 6.39
C VAL A 292 17.34 14.98 6.81
N SER A 293 17.89 14.61 7.96
CA SER A 293 19.06 15.24 8.57
C SER A 293 20.11 14.18 8.90
N PRO A 294 21.34 14.56 9.29
CA PRO A 294 22.37 13.61 9.70
C PRO A 294 21.98 12.72 10.89
N ARG A 295 20.91 13.06 11.61
CA ARG A 295 20.38 12.31 12.76
C ARG A 295 19.18 11.42 12.43
N THR A 296 18.64 11.52 11.21
CA THR A 296 17.46 10.74 10.80
C THR A 296 17.75 9.25 10.72
N LEU A 297 18.93 8.86 10.22
CA LEU A 297 19.40 7.48 10.28
C LEU A 297 20.36 7.27 11.46
N PRO A 298 20.24 6.15 12.20
CA PRO A 298 21.12 5.87 13.31
C PRO A 298 22.53 5.53 12.81
N ARG A 299 23.56 6.03 13.50
CA ARG A 299 24.97 5.83 13.18
C ARG A 299 25.66 4.99 14.23
N ILE A 300 26.33 3.92 13.82
CA ILE A 300 27.06 3.03 14.74
C ILE A 300 28.22 3.77 15.43
N ARG A 301 28.91 4.66 14.71
CA ARG A 301 29.95 5.53 15.30
C ARG A 301 29.45 6.28 16.54
N SER A 302 28.25 6.85 16.48
CA SER A 302 27.69 7.65 17.58
C SER A 302 27.35 6.81 18.82
N ILE A 303 27.11 5.51 18.63
CA ILE A 303 26.89 4.54 19.73
C ILE A 303 28.22 4.19 20.40
N LEU A 304 29.26 3.92 19.59
CA LEU A 304 30.56 3.45 20.07
C LEU A 304 31.42 4.60 20.64
N PHE A 305 31.27 5.80 20.09
CA PHE A 305 32.04 7.00 20.45
C PHE A 305 31.11 8.21 20.68
N PRO A 306 30.27 8.20 21.74
CA PRO A 306 29.42 9.35 22.06
C PRO A 306 30.28 10.58 22.39
N GLY A 307 30.10 11.69 21.67
CA GLY A 307 30.86 12.92 21.90
C GLY A 307 30.35 13.74 23.09
N GLY A 308 31.15 13.88 24.15
CA GLY A 308 31.01 14.93 25.18
C GLY A 308 30.14 14.63 26.42
N LEU A 309 30.50 15.30 27.54
CA LEU A 309 30.12 15.31 28.98
C LEU A 309 28.97 14.47 29.60
N ALA A 310 28.22 13.66 28.86
CA ALA A 310 27.19 12.78 29.41
C ALA A 310 27.51 11.34 28.98
N SER A 311 28.42 10.69 29.72
CA SER A 311 28.51 9.22 29.69
C SER A 311 27.27 8.64 30.38
N VAL A 312 26.12 8.77 29.72
CA VAL A 312 24.95 7.98 30.06
C VAL A 312 25.26 6.55 29.60
N SER A 313 25.05 5.59 30.50
CA SER A 313 25.44 4.18 30.36
C SER A 313 25.29 3.61 28.94
N ASN A 314 26.29 2.84 28.47
CA ASN A 314 26.31 2.14 27.17
C ASN A 314 25.04 1.31 26.83
N ARG A 315 24.23 0.93 27.82
CA ARG A 315 22.94 0.24 27.57
C ARG A 315 21.91 1.17 26.94
N ALA A 316 21.80 2.40 27.46
CA ALA A 316 20.87 3.40 26.93
C ALA A 316 21.16 3.75 25.47
N THR A 317 22.42 3.72 25.03
CA THR A 317 22.80 4.01 23.64
C THR A 317 22.49 2.85 22.68
N HIS A 318 22.60 1.60 23.12
CA HIS A 318 22.21 0.43 22.31
C HIS A 318 20.69 0.31 22.18
N ASP A 319 19.95 0.50 23.28
CA ASP A 319 18.48 0.45 23.28
C ASP A 319 17.90 1.57 22.39
N ASN A 320 18.49 2.78 22.44
CA ASN A 320 18.13 3.89 21.54
C ASN A 320 18.40 3.55 20.06
N PHE A 321 19.52 2.88 19.77
CA PHE A 321 19.81 2.43 18.40
C PHE A 321 18.78 1.42 17.89
N MET A 322 18.42 0.44 18.72
CA MET A 322 17.40 -0.55 18.40
C MET A 322 16.03 0.11 18.19
N GLY A 323 15.68 1.08 19.04
CA GLY A 323 14.47 1.89 18.87
C GLY A 323 14.44 2.66 17.54
N HIS A 324 15.55 3.32 17.16
CA HIS A 324 15.64 4.01 15.86
C HIS A 324 15.57 3.03 14.68
N LEU A 325 16.20 1.86 14.79
CA LEU A 325 16.15 0.84 13.74
C LEU A 325 14.72 0.33 13.54
N ALA A 326 14.01 0.08 14.64
CA ALA A 326 12.62 -0.33 14.61
C ALA A 326 11.70 0.77 14.02
N ALA A 327 11.93 2.04 14.38
CA ALA A 327 11.20 3.16 13.81
C ALA A 327 11.42 3.29 12.30
N LEU A 328 12.63 3.02 11.79
CA LEU A 328 12.91 2.99 10.35
C LEU A 328 12.13 1.87 9.65
N VAL A 329 12.10 0.67 10.24
CA VAL A 329 11.32 -0.46 9.72
C VAL A 329 9.83 -0.10 9.69
N ALA A 330 9.28 0.42 10.79
CA ALA A 330 7.89 0.85 10.86
C ALA A 330 7.56 1.93 9.81
N THR A 331 8.42 2.95 9.68
CA THR A 331 8.26 4.01 8.66
C THR A 331 8.25 3.43 7.24
N THR A 332 9.06 2.40 6.98
CA THR A 332 9.09 1.69 5.70
C THR A 332 7.78 0.95 5.42
N VAL A 333 7.20 0.32 6.45
CA VAL A 333 5.89 -0.32 6.34
C VAL A 333 4.84 0.72 5.97
N GLU A 334 4.81 1.84 6.69
CA GLU A 334 3.80 2.90 6.54
C GLU A 334 3.88 3.68 5.22
N HIS A 335 5.04 3.77 4.58
CA HIS A 335 5.23 4.62 3.38
C HIS A 335 5.49 3.84 2.11
N VAL A 336 5.84 2.55 2.20
CA VAL A 336 6.28 1.75 1.05
C VAL A 336 5.58 0.40 0.96
N ILE A 337 5.52 -0.37 2.05
CA ILE A 337 5.02 -1.76 2.00
C ILE A 337 3.49 -1.82 2.07
N ALA A 338 2.88 -1.02 2.95
CA ALA A 338 1.43 -0.91 3.12
C ALA A 338 1.06 0.58 3.35
N PRO A 339 1.30 1.45 2.36
CA PRO A 339 1.03 2.87 2.49
C PRO A 339 -0.47 3.18 2.45
N ASP A 340 -0.79 4.42 2.79
CA ASP A 340 -2.14 4.96 2.65
C ASP A 340 -2.59 4.98 1.18
N VAL A 341 -3.89 4.82 0.96
CA VAL A 341 -4.50 4.82 -0.37
C VAL A 341 -4.80 6.26 -0.76
N ARG A 342 -4.39 6.68 -1.96
CA ARG A 342 -4.63 8.05 -2.42
C ARG A 342 -6.10 8.31 -2.73
N PHE A 343 -6.73 7.41 -3.49
CA PHE A 343 -8.15 7.46 -3.87
C PHE A 343 -8.75 6.05 -3.78
N GLU A 344 -9.94 5.92 -3.18
CA GLU A 344 -10.64 4.64 -3.09
C GLU A 344 -11.43 4.35 -4.37
N THR A 345 -10.88 3.49 -5.22
CA THR A 345 -11.50 3.11 -6.49
C THR A 345 -12.25 1.80 -6.38
N VAL A 346 -13.58 1.86 -6.33
CA VAL A 346 -14.48 0.71 -6.11
C VAL A 346 -15.02 0.12 -7.42
N ASP A 347 -14.54 0.58 -8.58
CA ASP A 347 -15.08 0.17 -9.87
C ASP A 347 -14.80 -1.31 -10.21
N LEU A 348 -15.76 -1.93 -10.90
CA LEU A 348 -15.69 -3.31 -11.41
C LEU A 348 -15.51 -3.32 -12.94
N THR A 349 -14.91 -2.26 -13.48
CA THR A 349 -14.73 -2.12 -14.92
C THR A 349 -13.65 -3.07 -15.41
N THR A 350 -13.82 -3.60 -16.62
CA THR A 350 -12.81 -4.45 -17.25
C THR A 350 -12.10 -3.77 -18.42
N ARG A 351 -12.47 -2.52 -18.69
CA ARG A 351 -11.76 -1.69 -19.64
C ARG A 351 -11.44 -0.35 -19.02
N LEU A 352 -10.18 0.04 -19.07
CA LEU A 352 -9.69 1.35 -18.69
C LEU A 352 -9.31 2.12 -19.96
N LEU A 353 -10.03 3.19 -20.24
CA LEU A 353 -9.76 4.10 -21.35
C LEU A 353 -9.05 5.35 -20.84
N ILE A 354 -7.84 5.61 -21.34
CA ILE A 354 -7.04 6.77 -20.96
C ILE A 354 -6.82 7.64 -22.22
N PRO A 355 -7.66 8.67 -22.44
CA PRO A 355 -7.39 9.66 -23.47
C PRO A 355 -6.34 10.65 -22.97
N ILE A 356 -5.16 10.65 -23.60
CA ILE A 356 -4.10 11.65 -23.39
C ILE A 356 -4.29 12.77 -24.40
N ILE A 357 -4.75 13.92 -23.93
CA ILE A 357 -5.10 15.09 -24.76
C ILE A 357 -4.09 16.19 -24.51
N ILE A 358 -3.28 16.47 -25.53
CA ILE A 358 -2.34 17.58 -25.51
C ILE A 358 -3.06 18.83 -26.00
N LEU A 359 -3.16 19.83 -25.14
CA LEU A 359 -3.70 21.15 -25.44
C LEU A 359 -2.53 22.12 -25.61
N GLN A 360 -2.24 22.52 -26.84
CA GLN A 360 -1.09 23.37 -27.15
C GLN A 360 -1.51 24.78 -27.57
N ASN A 361 -0.89 25.82 -26.99
CA ASN A 361 -1.09 27.20 -27.43
C ASN A 361 -0.08 27.66 -28.51
N HIS A 362 0.78 26.75 -28.97
CA HIS A 362 1.87 27.04 -29.90
C HIS A 362 2.03 25.98 -30.98
N ASN A 363 2.80 26.33 -32.02
CA ASN A 363 3.23 25.40 -33.09
C ASN A 363 4.76 25.20 -33.12
N ARG A 364 5.47 25.45 -32.01
CA ARG A 364 6.93 25.38 -31.92
C ARG A 364 7.48 23.95 -31.98
N TYR A 365 6.81 23.04 -31.30
CA TYR A 365 7.14 21.62 -31.21
C TYR A 365 5.86 20.83 -30.96
N ASN A 366 5.94 19.50 -31.10
CA ASN A 366 4.85 18.59 -30.78
C ASN A 366 5.39 17.47 -29.89
N ILE A 367 4.81 17.34 -28.70
CA ILE A 367 5.20 16.35 -27.66
C ILE A 367 4.98 14.90 -28.13
N MET A 368 4.10 14.66 -29.11
CA MET A 368 3.84 13.33 -29.66
C MET A 368 4.94 12.81 -30.61
N VAL A 369 5.82 13.71 -31.09
CA VAL A 369 6.88 13.32 -32.04
C VAL A 369 8.02 12.70 -31.27
N LYS A 370 8.22 11.38 -31.43
CA LYS A 370 9.29 10.62 -30.76
C LYS A 370 10.69 11.20 -31.09
N GLY A 371 11.63 11.07 -30.14
CA GLY A 371 13.05 11.36 -30.36
C GLY A 371 13.59 12.64 -29.71
N HIS A 372 12.74 13.41 -29.04
CA HIS A 372 13.15 14.60 -28.27
C HIS A 372 12.97 14.40 -26.76
N ASN A 373 13.72 15.17 -25.96
CA ASN A 373 13.64 15.11 -24.49
C ASN A 373 12.27 15.49 -23.91
N TYR A 374 11.49 16.28 -24.66
CA TYR A 374 10.13 16.69 -24.30
C TYR A 374 9.05 15.72 -24.82
N SER A 375 9.44 14.67 -25.54
CA SER A 375 8.46 13.76 -26.16
C SER A 375 7.87 12.81 -25.13
N ILE A 376 6.61 12.45 -25.32
CA ILE A 376 5.99 11.35 -24.58
C ILE A 376 5.97 10.08 -25.43
N ASP A 377 6.22 8.94 -24.79
CA ASP A 377 6.08 7.62 -25.37
C ASP A 377 4.84 6.93 -24.80
N ILE A 378 3.78 6.87 -25.61
CA ILE A 378 2.50 6.25 -25.22
C ILE A 378 2.69 4.76 -24.91
N GLU A 379 3.53 4.05 -25.64
CA GLU A 379 3.76 2.61 -25.41
C GLU A 379 4.45 2.38 -24.06
N ALA A 380 5.38 3.27 -23.69
CA ALA A 380 6.03 3.23 -22.39
C ALA A 380 5.06 3.58 -21.25
N ILE A 381 4.20 4.59 -21.45
CA ILE A 381 3.14 4.93 -20.48
C ILE A 381 2.17 3.76 -20.32
N GLU A 382 1.73 3.14 -21.41
CA GLU A 382 0.85 1.96 -21.38
C GLU A 382 1.49 0.79 -20.63
N ALA A 383 2.78 0.54 -20.83
CA ALA A 383 3.51 -0.51 -20.12
C ALA A 383 3.59 -0.26 -18.60
N GLU A 384 3.70 0.99 -18.17
CA GLU A 384 3.69 1.34 -16.74
C GLU A 384 2.27 1.31 -16.15
N VAL A 385 1.24 1.76 -16.89
CA VAL A 385 -0.16 1.69 -16.46
C VAL A 385 -0.64 0.26 -16.34
N LYS A 386 -0.24 -0.65 -17.25
CA LYS A 386 -0.58 -2.07 -17.18
C LYS A 386 -0.10 -2.75 -15.89
N LYS A 387 0.90 -2.20 -15.20
CA LYS A 387 1.32 -2.70 -13.89
C LYS A 387 0.36 -2.34 -12.76
N LEU A 388 -0.48 -1.33 -12.95
CA LEU A 388 -1.39 -0.79 -11.94
C LEU A 388 -2.77 -1.44 -11.95
N VAL A 389 -3.05 -2.28 -12.95
CA VAL A 389 -4.35 -2.93 -13.15
C VAL A 389 -4.18 -4.45 -13.15
N HIS A 390 -5.26 -5.17 -12.87
CA HIS A 390 -5.28 -6.63 -12.86
C HIS A 390 -5.31 -7.21 -14.29
N ASP A 391 -4.90 -8.46 -14.46
CA ASP A 391 -4.62 -9.07 -15.77
C ASP A 391 -5.86 -9.18 -16.69
N ASP A 392 -7.06 -9.16 -16.11
CA ASP A 392 -8.34 -9.23 -16.82
C ASP A 392 -8.87 -7.87 -17.27
N GLN A 393 -8.20 -6.77 -16.92
CA GLN A 393 -8.57 -5.41 -17.31
C GLN A 393 -7.82 -4.96 -18.57
N GLU A 394 -8.56 -4.62 -19.63
CA GLU A 394 -8.02 -4.07 -20.87
C GLU A 394 -7.67 -2.59 -20.69
N VAL A 395 -6.40 -2.24 -20.84
CA VAL A 395 -5.94 -0.84 -20.88
C VAL A 395 -5.88 -0.37 -22.32
N VAL A 396 -6.59 0.73 -22.62
CA VAL A 396 -6.56 1.39 -23.93
C VAL A 396 -6.16 2.84 -23.74
N ILE A 397 -5.01 3.21 -24.29
CA ILE A 397 -4.53 4.60 -24.27
C ILE A 397 -4.67 5.20 -25.68
N ILE A 398 -5.28 6.38 -25.76
CA ILE A 398 -5.45 7.11 -27.02
C ILE A 398 -4.82 8.49 -26.86
N GLY A 399 -3.85 8.81 -27.71
CA GLY A 399 -3.21 10.12 -27.74
C GLY A 399 -3.80 11.04 -28.81
N GLY A 400 -4.08 12.29 -28.47
CA GLY A 400 -4.51 13.34 -29.39
C GLY A 400 -3.88 14.68 -29.06
N SER A 401 -3.65 15.51 -30.08
CA SER A 401 -3.15 16.89 -29.92
C SER A 401 -4.12 17.87 -30.53
N HIS A 402 -4.46 18.91 -29.78
CA HIS A 402 -5.43 19.93 -30.12
C HIS A 402 -4.83 21.31 -29.85
N ALA A 403 -5.05 22.23 -30.78
CA ALA A 403 -4.68 23.61 -30.55
C ALA A 403 -5.67 24.26 -29.57
N LEU A 404 -5.17 24.82 -28.47
CA LEU A 404 -5.98 25.37 -27.39
C LEU A 404 -6.90 26.50 -27.89
N HIS A 405 -6.47 27.27 -28.91
CA HIS A 405 -7.27 28.34 -29.50
C HIS A 405 -8.50 27.84 -30.29
N HIS A 406 -8.56 26.57 -30.69
CA HIS A 406 -9.77 25.98 -31.26
C HIS A 406 -10.84 25.68 -30.19
N HIS A 407 -10.44 25.72 -28.91
CA HIS A 407 -11.29 25.45 -27.76
C HIS A 407 -11.38 26.70 -26.87
N GLU A 408 -12.12 27.72 -27.32
CA GLU A 408 -12.23 29.03 -26.63
C GLU A 408 -12.54 28.88 -25.14
N LYS A 409 -13.48 28.00 -24.79
CA LYS A 409 -13.89 27.78 -23.41
C LYS A 409 -12.79 27.15 -22.55
N LEU A 410 -11.97 26.26 -23.13
CA LEU A 410 -10.82 25.67 -22.44
C LEU A 410 -9.69 26.69 -22.28
N ALA A 411 -9.47 27.54 -23.28
CA ALA A 411 -8.52 28.65 -23.15
C ALA A 411 -8.94 29.61 -22.02
N ILE A 412 -10.24 29.91 -21.91
CA ILE A 412 -10.80 30.69 -20.80
C ILE A 412 -10.62 29.96 -19.46
N ALA A 413 -10.87 28.65 -19.39
CA ALA A 413 -10.67 27.86 -18.17
C ALA A 413 -9.21 27.92 -17.69
N VAL A 414 -8.24 27.72 -18.59
CA VAL A 414 -6.80 27.86 -18.28
C VAL A 414 -6.49 29.27 -17.76
N SER A 415 -7.01 30.31 -18.42
CA SER A 415 -6.80 31.69 -17.98
C SER A 415 -7.43 31.98 -16.62
N LYS A 416 -8.61 31.41 -16.32
CA LYS A 416 -9.31 31.58 -15.04
C LYS A 416 -8.66 30.82 -13.90
N ALA A 417 -7.97 29.73 -14.20
CA ALA A 417 -7.24 28.92 -13.23
C ALA A 417 -5.85 29.48 -12.88
N MET A 418 -5.36 30.48 -13.61
CA MET A 418 -4.14 31.20 -13.23
C MET A 418 -4.36 31.95 -11.91
N ARG A 419 -3.46 31.70 -10.96
CA ARG A 419 -3.45 32.32 -9.63
C ARG A 419 -2.08 32.92 -9.36
N GLY A 420 -2.01 33.81 -8.37
CA GLY A 420 -0.77 34.45 -7.95
C GLY A 420 -0.67 34.42 -6.44
N HIS A 421 0.47 34.00 -5.92
CA HIS A 421 0.77 34.08 -4.49
C HIS A 421 2.06 34.88 -4.29
N SER A 422 2.16 35.57 -3.16
CA SER A 422 3.32 36.37 -2.83
C SER A 422 4.27 35.56 -1.97
N LEU A 423 5.44 35.22 -2.51
CA LEU A 423 6.53 34.55 -1.81
C LEU A 423 7.51 35.57 -1.25
N GLN A 424 8.04 35.29 -0.06
CA GLN A 424 9.09 36.10 0.57
C GLN A 424 10.42 35.36 0.42
N GLU A 425 11.23 35.76 -0.55
CA GLU A 425 12.56 35.17 -0.72
C GLU A 425 13.63 36.04 -0.06
N THR A 426 14.50 35.40 0.73
CA THR A 426 15.70 36.03 1.28
C THR A 426 16.79 36.04 0.22
N LYS A 427 17.16 37.24 -0.25
CA LYS A 427 18.33 37.39 -1.12
C LYS A 427 19.63 37.11 -0.37
N ARG A 428 20.72 36.92 -1.11
CA ARG A 428 22.07 36.72 -0.55
C ARG A 428 22.56 37.87 0.34
N ASP A 429 21.91 39.04 0.27
CA ASP A 429 22.18 40.20 1.11
C ASP A 429 21.36 40.24 2.41
N GLY A 430 20.57 39.19 2.70
CA GLY A 430 19.77 39.04 3.92
C GLY A 430 18.47 39.86 3.92
N ARG A 431 18.13 40.55 2.83
CA ARG A 431 16.86 41.28 2.72
C ARG A 431 15.78 40.39 2.11
N PHE A 432 14.59 40.47 2.68
CA PHE A 432 13.40 39.84 2.11
C PHE A 432 12.92 40.65 0.89
N HIS A 433 12.65 39.97 -0.22
CA HIS A 433 11.90 40.51 -1.34
C HIS A 433 10.60 39.75 -1.48
N VAL A 434 9.49 40.49 -1.52
CA VAL A 434 8.20 39.93 -1.90
C VAL A 434 8.19 39.81 -3.41
N HIS A 435 8.07 38.58 -3.92
CA HIS A 435 7.89 38.30 -5.33
C HIS A 435 6.55 37.59 -5.52
N THR A 436 5.73 38.06 -6.46
CA THR A 436 4.50 37.36 -6.81
C THR A 436 4.84 36.29 -7.85
N LYS A 437 4.58 35.03 -7.51
CA LYS A 437 4.75 33.89 -8.42
C LYS A 437 3.39 33.48 -8.94
N THR A 438 3.29 33.34 -10.26
CA THR A 438 2.08 32.83 -10.91
C THR A 438 2.12 31.30 -10.91
N TYR A 439 0.98 30.68 -10.59
CA TYR A 439 0.81 29.23 -10.66
C TYR A 439 -0.54 28.89 -11.29
N LEU A 440 -0.65 27.67 -11.80
CA LEU A 440 -1.89 27.10 -12.31
C LEU A 440 -2.58 26.27 -11.21
N ASP A 441 -3.78 26.67 -10.82
CA ASP A 441 -4.59 25.91 -9.88
C ASP A 441 -5.32 24.77 -10.59
N GLY A 442 -4.93 23.53 -10.30
CA GLY A 442 -5.48 22.35 -10.96
C GLY A 442 -6.92 22.05 -10.57
N ALA A 443 -7.32 22.32 -9.33
CA ALA A 443 -8.68 22.07 -8.84
C ALA A 443 -9.67 23.03 -9.50
N ILE A 444 -9.32 24.32 -9.56
CA ILE A 444 -10.12 25.34 -10.25
C ILE A 444 -10.17 25.05 -11.76
N LEU A 445 -9.06 24.61 -12.35
CA LEU A 445 -9.03 24.26 -13.76
C LEU A 445 -10.00 23.10 -14.07
N LYS A 446 -10.00 22.04 -13.25
CA LYS A 446 -10.97 20.94 -13.37
C LYS A 446 -12.40 21.47 -13.32
N GLU A 447 -12.74 22.23 -12.28
CA GLU A 447 -14.10 22.79 -12.09
C GLU A 447 -14.54 23.67 -13.28
N GLU A 448 -13.64 24.51 -13.80
CA GLU A 448 -13.94 25.35 -14.97
C GLU A 448 -14.05 24.53 -16.26
N MET A 449 -13.28 23.44 -16.42
CA MET A 449 -13.40 22.52 -17.55
C MET A 449 -14.71 21.74 -17.52
N GLU A 450 -15.16 21.28 -16.35
CA GLU A 450 -16.46 20.60 -16.17
C GLU A 450 -17.63 21.52 -16.48
N ARG A 451 -17.56 22.78 -16.01
CA ARG A 451 -18.57 23.80 -16.29
C ARG A 451 -18.51 24.33 -17.71
N SER A 452 -17.39 24.12 -18.40
CA SER A 452 -17.26 24.54 -19.78
C SER A 452 -18.22 23.72 -20.64
N ALA A 453 -19.03 24.38 -21.48
CA ALA A 453 -19.80 23.66 -22.49
C ALA A 453 -18.91 23.24 -23.70
N ASP A 454 -17.65 22.88 -23.44
CA ASP A 454 -16.73 22.31 -24.44
C ASP A 454 -16.94 20.80 -24.50
N VAL A 455 -17.26 20.29 -25.69
CA VAL A 455 -17.65 18.89 -25.87
C VAL A 455 -16.50 17.92 -25.57
N LEU A 456 -15.24 18.34 -25.80
CA LEU A 456 -14.08 17.48 -25.59
C LEU A 456 -13.82 17.30 -24.09
N ALA A 457 -13.64 18.40 -23.36
CA ALA A 457 -13.31 18.31 -21.94
C ALA A 457 -14.51 17.89 -21.09
N ALA A 458 -15.64 18.60 -21.19
CA ALA A 458 -16.79 18.30 -20.34
C ALA A 458 -17.40 16.93 -20.68
N GLY A 459 -17.39 16.52 -21.95
CA GLY A 459 -17.84 15.18 -22.34
C GLY A 459 -16.97 14.07 -21.76
N LEU A 460 -15.64 14.25 -21.71
CA LEU A 460 -14.74 13.26 -21.12
C LEU A 460 -14.80 13.24 -19.59
N LEU A 461 -14.94 14.41 -18.96
CA LEU A 461 -15.11 14.52 -17.51
C LEU A 461 -16.46 13.94 -17.07
N GLU A 462 -17.54 14.16 -17.83
CA GLU A 462 -18.84 13.52 -17.58
C GLU A 462 -18.77 11.99 -17.71
N MET A 463 -18.00 11.46 -18.68
CA MET A 463 -17.77 10.02 -18.81
C MET A 463 -16.86 9.44 -17.72
N ALA A 464 -16.01 10.29 -17.11
CA ALA A 464 -15.12 9.90 -16.02
C ALA A 464 -15.87 9.80 -14.67
N ASP A 465 -17.03 10.45 -14.52
CA ASP A 465 -17.83 10.43 -13.30
C ASP A 465 -18.30 8.99 -12.95
N PRO A 466 -17.84 8.43 -11.82
CA PRO A 466 -18.21 7.08 -11.38
C PRO A 466 -19.73 6.90 -11.16
N SER A 467 -20.44 7.97 -10.78
CA SER A 467 -21.86 7.93 -10.44
C SER A 467 -22.76 7.68 -11.66
N LEU A 468 -22.34 8.12 -12.84
CA LEU A 468 -23.04 7.93 -14.11
C LEU A 468 -22.77 6.55 -14.69
N SER A 469 -21.53 6.07 -14.60
CA SER A 469 -21.17 4.69 -14.98
C SER A 469 -22.01 3.67 -14.21
N ASN A 470 -22.12 3.83 -12.89
CA ASN A 470 -22.94 2.98 -12.02
C ASN A 470 -24.44 3.01 -12.38
N LYS A 471 -24.99 4.18 -12.73
CA LYS A 471 -26.39 4.29 -13.20
C LYS A 471 -26.61 3.59 -14.54
N PHE A 472 -25.66 3.63 -15.46
CA PHE A 472 -25.76 2.90 -16.73
C PHE A 472 -25.82 1.38 -16.52
N PHE A 473 -24.99 0.85 -15.63
CA PHE A 473 -25.02 -0.58 -15.27
C PHE A 473 -26.33 -1.01 -14.60
N LEU A 474 -26.81 -0.23 -13.62
CA LEU A 474 -28.08 -0.50 -12.93
C LEU A 474 -29.28 -0.39 -13.88
N ARG A 475 -29.26 0.57 -14.81
CA ARG A 475 -30.34 0.75 -15.79
C ARG A 475 -30.41 -0.39 -16.81
N GLN A 476 -29.27 -0.97 -17.19
CA GLN A 476 -29.24 -2.12 -18.11
C GLN A 476 -29.83 -3.40 -17.47
N GLN A 477 -29.76 -3.54 -16.14
CA GLN A 477 -30.50 -4.58 -15.41
C GLN A 477 -32.02 -4.33 -15.41
N HIS A 478 -32.46 -3.08 -15.24
CA HIS A 478 -33.89 -2.74 -15.26
C HIS A 478 -34.57 -2.94 -16.62
N TRP A 479 -33.83 -2.83 -17.73
CA TRP A 479 -34.37 -3.11 -19.08
C TRP A 479 -34.74 -4.58 -19.30
N MET A 480 -34.32 -5.50 -18.42
CA MET A 480 -34.74 -6.91 -18.50
C MET A 480 -36.15 -7.17 -17.93
N ASP A 481 -36.80 -6.17 -17.31
CA ASP A 481 -38.16 -6.31 -16.77
C ASP A 481 -39.27 -5.67 -17.64
N GLU A 482 -38.92 -4.96 -18.72
CA GLU A 482 -39.91 -4.40 -19.66
C GLU A 482 -39.64 -4.80 -21.12
N SER A 483 -40.18 -5.96 -21.53
CA SER A 483 -40.89 -6.17 -22.81
C SER A 483 -40.97 -7.66 -23.15
N GLU A 484 -42.17 -8.23 -23.01
CA GLU A 484 -42.55 -9.37 -23.84
C GLU A 484 -42.69 -8.85 -25.29
N ASN A 485 -41.92 -9.46 -26.20
CA ASN A 485 -41.90 -9.25 -27.66
C ASN A 485 -40.83 -8.29 -28.22
N SER A 486 -39.56 -8.66 -28.10
CA SER A 486 -38.64 -8.51 -29.23
C SER A 486 -37.66 -9.68 -29.29
N THR A 487 -37.66 -10.36 -30.44
CA THR A 487 -36.75 -11.47 -30.75
C THR A 487 -35.46 -10.90 -31.30
N ASP A 488 -34.53 -10.51 -30.43
CA ASP A 488 -33.11 -10.58 -30.78
C ASP A 488 -32.28 -10.92 -29.54
N SER A 489 -31.78 -12.15 -29.51
CA SER A 489 -31.26 -12.78 -28.29
C SER A 489 -29.74 -12.87 -28.34
N VAL A 490 -29.03 -11.90 -27.76
CA VAL A 490 -27.58 -11.98 -27.52
C VAL A 490 -27.20 -12.04 -26.03
N LEU A 491 -28.12 -11.78 -25.09
CA LEU A 491 -27.80 -11.82 -23.66
C LEU A 491 -28.77 -12.76 -22.92
N LYS A 492 -28.29 -13.96 -22.59
CA LYS A 492 -29.03 -14.93 -21.76
C LYS A 492 -28.30 -15.18 -20.45
N HIS A 493 -28.40 -14.25 -19.52
CA HIS A 493 -28.23 -14.56 -18.10
C HIS A 493 -29.32 -13.86 -17.29
N LYS A 494 -30.15 -14.67 -16.61
CA LYS A 494 -31.05 -14.21 -15.55
C LYS A 494 -30.24 -14.12 -14.25
N PRO A 495 -30.38 -13.05 -13.45
CA PRO A 495 -29.75 -12.95 -12.14
C PRO A 495 -30.25 -14.09 -11.23
N LEU A 496 -29.42 -14.54 -10.29
CA LEU A 496 -29.71 -15.70 -9.43
C LEU A 496 -31.11 -15.63 -8.78
N TRP A 497 -31.60 -14.43 -8.41
CA TRP A 497 -32.94 -14.24 -7.84
C TRP A 497 -34.09 -14.58 -8.80
N ALA A 498 -33.91 -14.39 -10.11
CA ALA A 498 -34.95 -14.65 -11.13
C ALA A 498 -35.19 -16.15 -11.39
N SER A 499 -34.31 -17.04 -10.92
CA SER A 499 -34.56 -18.49 -10.95
C SER A 499 -35.34 -19.04 -9.75
N TYR A 500 -35.53 -18.25 -8.69
CA TYR A 500 -36.16 -18.72 -7.45
C TYR A 500 -37.62 -18.27 -7.28
N ASN A 501 -38.08 -17.24 -8.03
CA ASN A 501 -39.50 -16.86 -8.05
C ASN A 501 -40.38 -17.76 -8.92
N SER A 502 -39.83 -18.77 -9.62
CA SER A 502 -40.63 -19.63 -10.50
C SER A 502 -40.88 -21.02 -9.93
N LYS A 503 -41.74 -21.16 -8.91
CA LYS A 503 -42.44 -22.44 -8.64
C LYS A 503 -43.88 -22.26 -8.14
N VAL A 504 -44.77 -21.87 -9.05
CA VAL A 504 -46.07 -22.53 -9.22
C VAL A 504 -46.15 -22.95 -10.69
N GLY A 505 -46.26 -24.26 -10.96
CA GLY A 505 -46.41 -24.80 -12.31
C GLY A 505 -45.38 -25.88 -12.64
N LYS A 506 -45.73 -27.15 -12.41
CA LYS A 506 -44.99 -28.31 -12.90
C LYS A 506 -45.18 -28.40 -14.42
N ASP A 507 -44.09 -28.50 -15.18
CA ASP A 507 -44.07 -29.36 -16.36
C ASP A 507 -42.68 -29.87 -16.75
N LYS A 508 -42.66 -31.14 -17.15
CA LYS A 508 -41.47 -31.95 -17.45
C LYS A 508 -40.88 -31.55 -18.81
N LYS A 509 -39.57 -31.28 -18.91
CA LYS A 509 -38.80 -31.50 -20.15
C LYS A 509 -37.30 -31.73 -19.93
N LYS A 510 -36.75 -32.51 -20.86
CA LYS A 510 -35.52 -33.31 -20.90
C LYS A 510 -34.19 -32.55 -20.66
N LYS A 511 -33.25 -33.24 -19.99
CA LYS A 511 -31.80 -32.92 -19.91
C LYS A 511 -31.18 -32.78 -21.31
N LYS A 512 -30.57 -31.64 -21.58
CA LYS A 512 -29.52 -31.45 -22.61
C LYS A 512 -28.21 -31.11 -21.91
N GLN A 513 -27.13 -31.81 -22.29
CA GLN A 513 -25.76 -31.52 -21.88
C GLN A 513 -25.39 -30.08 -22.26
N LYS A 514 -24.86 -29.30 -21.30
CA LYS A 514 -24.21 -28.01 -21.56
C LYS A 514 -22.81 -28.27 -22.14
N LYS A 515 -22.56 -27.79 -23.35
CA LYS A 515 -21.20 -27.59 -23.87
C LYS A 515 -20.59 -26.37 -23.16
N LYS A 516 -19.33 -26.51 -22.73
CA LYS A 516 -18.42 -25.39 -22.38
C LYS A 516 -18.20 -24.54 -23.64
N GLY A 517 -18.39 -23.23 -23.54
CA GLY A 517 -18.13 -22.28 -24.63
C GLY A 517 -18.87 -20.96 -24.43
N ASP A 518 -18.09 -19.90 -24.20
CA ASP A 518 -18.38 -18.46 -24.18
C ASP A 518 -19.38 -17.90 -23.15
N LEU A 519 -18.82 -17.54 -21.99
CA LEU A 519 -19.34 -16.50 -21.12
C LEU A 519 -18.72 -15.17 -21.58
N HIS A 520 -19.53 -14.25 -22.09
CA HIS A 520 -19.12 -12.84 -22.20
C HIS A 520 -19.87 -12.04 -21.14
N PRO A 521 -19.19 -11.57 -20.09
CA PRO A 521 -19.73 -10.58 -19.16
C PRO A 521 -19.94 -9.26 -19.91
N THR A 522 -21.05 -8.56 -19.67
CA THR A 522 -21.25 -7.20 -20.17
C THR A 522 -20.46 -6.23 -19.28
N TYR A 523 -19.40 -5.69 -19.86
CA TYR A 523 -18.33 -4.91 -19.27
C TYR A 523 -18.56 -3.40 -19.43
N GLY A 524 -18.28 -2.59 -18.41
CA GLY A 524 -18.19 -1.13 -18.58
C GLY A 524 -16.76 -0.65 -18.64
N THR A 525 -16.63 0.59 -19.13
CA THR A 525 -15.35 1.26 -19.37
C THR A 525 -15.19 2.39 -18.35
N ARG A 526 -14.10 2.40 -17.58
CA ARG A 526 -13.69 3.57 -16.79
C ARG A 526 -12.86 4.48 -17.69
N VAL A 527 -13.17 5.77 -17.67
CA VAL A 527 -12.44 6.78 -18.43
C VAL A 527 -11.65 7.65 -17.46
N ILE A 528 -10.34 7.81 -17.70
CA ILE A 528 -9.49 8.75 -16.94
C ILE A 528 -8.75 9.64 -17.94
N PRO A 529 -9.29 10.83 -18.28
CA PRO A 529 -8.60 11.75 -19.15
C PRO A 529 -7.31 12.30 -18.53
N VAL A 530 -6.29 12.43 -19.38
CA VAL A 530 -5.03 13.11 -19.06
C VAL A 530 -4.92 14.33 -19.94
N PHE A 531 -5.04 15.52 -19.36
CA PHE A 531 -4.86 16.79 -20.07
C PHE A 531 -3.43 17.29 -19.91
N VAL A 532 -2.68 17.34 -21.01
CA VAL A 532 -1.32 17.89 -21.03
C VAL A 532 -1.37 19.30 -21.63
N LEU A 533 -1.18 20.31 -20.79
CA LEU A 533 -1.12 21.71 -21.20
C LEU A 533 0.30 22.04 -21.68
N SER A 534 0.50 22.05 -23.00
CA SER A 534 1.76 22.44 -23.63
C SER A 534 1.73 23.92 -23.94
N LEU A 535 2.30 24.72 -23.04
CA LEU A 535 2.19 26.18 -23.07
C LEU A 535 3.54 26.82 -23.44
N ALA A 536 3.49 27.79 -24.34
CA ALA A 536 4.60 28.68 -24.65
C ALA A 536 4.24 30.13 -24.29
N ASP A 537 5.28 30.94 -24.11
CA ASP A 537 5.18 32.37 -23.77
C ASP A 537 4.40 32.65 -22.48
N VAL A 538 4.45 31.68 -21.55
CA VAL A 538 3.97 31.80 -20.17
C VAL A 538 5.10 32.28 -19.25
N ASP A 539 4.77 32.56 -17.99
CA ASP A 539 5.78 32.81 -16.96
C ASP A 539 6.81 31.67 -16.96
N PRO A 540 8.12 31.96 -17.10
CA PRO A 540 9.16 30.93 -17.07
C PRO A 540 9.17 30.08 -15.79
N GLN A 541 8.62 30.61 -14.69
CA GLN A 541 8.49 29.94 -13.40
C GLN A 541 7.11 29.30 -13.16
N LEU A 542 6.24 29.28 -14.18
CA LEU A 542 4.89 28.72 -14.06
C LEU A 542 4.97 27.26 -13.63
N MET A 543 4.29 26.94 -12.53
CA MET A 543 4.10 25.58 -12.04
C MET A 543 2.65 25.43 -11.59
N MET A 544 2.25 24.23 -11.21
CA MET A 544 1.00 24.01 -10.49
C MET A 544 1.21 24.30 -9.00
N GLU A 545 0.15 24.17 -8.21
CA GLU A 545 0.21 24.25 -6.76
C GLU A 545 1.29 23.30 -6.18
N ASP A 546 1.88 23.69 -5.05
CA ASP A 546 2.96 22.96 -4.36
C ASP A 546 4.23 22.70 -5.19
N GLU A 547 4.53 23.57 -6.15
CA GLU A 547 5.70 23.45 -7.03
C GLU A 547 5.74 22.14 -7.84
N SER A 548 4.56 21.60 -8.16
CA SER A 548 4.36 20.41 -9.00
C SER A 548 4.10 20.79 -10.46
N PHE A 549 4.26 19.83 -11.38
CA PHE A 549 3.77 19.92 -12.77
C PHE A 549 2.60 18.99 -13.05
N VAL A 550 2.10 18.31 -12.01
CA VAL A 550 0.93 17.45 -12.10
C VAL A 550 -0.02 17.78 -10.98
N TRP A 551 -1.30 17.86 -11.33
CA TRP A 551 -2.41 17.82 -10.40
C TRP A 551 -3.28 16.62 -10.76
N THR A 552 -3.71 15.91 -9.73
CA THR A 552 -4.39 14.62 -9.88
C THR A 552 -5.66 14.62 -9.05
N GLY A 553 -6.80 14.35 -9.69
CA GLY A 553 -8.04 13.93 -9.05
C GLY A 553 -8.26 12.42 -9.18
N ASN A 554 -9.33 11.92 -8.59
CA ASN A 554 -9.72 10.50 -8.69
C ASN A 554 -10.18 10.09 -10.10
N ASP A 555 -10.53 11.07 -10.93
CA ASP A 555 -11.14 10.93 -12.26
C ASP A 555 -10.38 11.64 -13.39
N VAL A 556 -9.40 12.50 -13.10
CA VAL A 556 -8.65 13.26 -14.11
C VAL A 556 -7.20 13.51 -13.69
N VAL A 557 -6.31 13.57 -14.67
CA VAL A 557 -4.92 14.01 -14.50
C VAL A 557 -4.66 15.24 -15.36
N ILE A 558 -4.09 16.29 -14.76
CA ILE A 558 -3.69 17.51 -15.46
C ILE A 558 -2.18 17.67 -15.32
N VAL A 559 -1.49 17.80 -16.45
CA VAL A 559 -0.03 17.97 -16.52
C VAL A 559 0.30 19.27 -17.22
N LEU A 560 1.23 20.02 -16.64
CA LEU A 560 1.77 21.25 -17.21
C LEU A 560 3.12 20.95 -17.89
N GLU A 561 3.27 21.40 -19.13
CA GLU A 561 4.51 21.28 -19.92
C GLU A 561 4.82 22.61 -20.59
N HIS A 562 6.10 23.01 -20.53
CA HIS A 562 6.61 24.17 -21.27
C HIS A 562 8.14 24.09 -21.44
N GLN A 563 8.71 24.81 -22.41
CA GLN A 563 10.16 24.79 -22.69
C GLN A 563 10.98 25.84 -21.95
N SER A 564 10.53 26.27 -20.77
CA SER A 564 11.32 27.20 -19.95
C SER A 564 12.55 26.50 -19.36
N PRO A 565 13.61 27.25 -18.99
CA PRO A 565 14.75 26.67 -18.29
C PRO A 565 14.32 26.01 -16.97
N ASN A 566 15.21 25.15 -16.46
CA ASN A 566 15.04 24.48 -15.18
C ASN A 566 14.63 25.46 -14.07
N ILE A 567 13.52 25.17 -13.39
CA ILE A 567 12.97 26.04 -12.35
C ILE A 567 13.59 25.63 -11.00
N PRO A 568 14.23 26.54 -10.25
CA PRO A 568 14.70 26.22 -8.91
C PRO A 568 13.50 26.01 -7.99
N LEU A 569 13.49 24.89 -7.28
CA LEU A 569 12.46 24.56 -6.32
C LEU A 569 12.85 24.97 -4.90
N SER A 570 11.88 24.99 -4.00
CA SER A 570 12.02 25.20 -2.56
C SER A 570 12.55 23.97 -1.82
N TYR A 571 13.06 22.97 -2.54
CA TYR A 571 13.66 21.75 -2.00
C TYR A 571 15.17 21.76 -2.14
N VAL A 572 15.87 21.23 -1.14
CA VAL A 572 17.33 21.12 -1.13
C VAL A 572 17.73 19.67 -0.99
N SER A 573 18.79 19.29 -1.70
CA SER A 573 19.55 18.08 -1.43
C SER A 573 20.99 18.50 -1.19
N GLU A 574 21.47 18.27 0.02
CA GLU A 574 22.77 18.71 0.51
C GLU A 574 22.91 20.23 0.51
N THR A 575 23.76 20.74 -0.37
CA THR A 575 24.03 22.18 -0.53
C THR A 575 23.37 22.77 -1.76
N GLU A 576 22.68 21.94 -2.55
CA GLU A 576 22.12 22.32 -3.84
C GLU A 576 20.58 22.33 -3.81
N ARG A 577 19.99 23.38 -4.38
CA ARG A 577 18.55 23.40 -4.65
C ARG A 577 18.21 22.39 -5.73
N ARG A 578 17.11 21.67 -5.55
CA ARG A 578 16.53 20.83 -6.59
C ARG A 578 15.94 21.72 -7.67
N HIS A 579 15.95 21.19 -8.88
CA HIS A 579 15.42 21.86 -10.04
C HIS A 579 14.35 21.00 -10.69
N ALA A 580 13.26 21.66 -11.06
CA ALA A 580 12.17 21.12 -11.83
C ALA A 580 12.51 21.22 -13.32
N ILE A 581 12.19 20.19 -14.11
CA ILE A 581 12.40 20.17 -15.56
C ILE A 581 11.02 20.14 -16.22
N PRO A 582 10.48 21.30 -16.66
CA PRO A 582 9.09 21.36 -17.12
C PRO A 582 8.81 20.55 -18.39
N SER A 583 9.85 20.23 -19.17
CA SER A 583 9.73 19.42 -20.38
C SER A 583 9.52 17.92 -20.11
N GLN A 584 9.66 17.43 -18.86
CA GLN A 584 9.54 16.00 -18.52
C GLN A 584 8.08 15.55 -18.28
N ALA A 585 7.18 15.88 -19.21
CA ALA A 585 5.75 15.59 -19.08
C ALA A 585 5.45 14.09 -18.84
N GLN A 586 6.19 13.17 -19.48
CA GLN A 586 5.97 11.72 -19.33
C GLN A 586 6.01 11.26 -17.86
N ARG A 587 6.98 11.74 -17.08
CA ARG A 587 7.11 11.40 -15.67
C ARG A 587 5.87 11.83 -14.89
N HIS A 588 5.41 13.05 -15.14
CA HIS A 588 4.26 13.65 -14.48
C HIS A 588 2.95 12.94 -14.86
N ILE A 589 2.80 12.52 -16.11
CA ILE A 589 1.70 11.67 -16.57
C ILE A 589 1.70 10.34 -15.80
N VAL A 590 2.86 9.65 -15.72
CA VAL A 590 2.96 8.38 -15.00
C VAL A 590 2.69 8.55 -13.50
N ALA A 591 3.16 9.64 -12.88
CA ALA A 591 2.86 9.95 -11.48
C ALA A 591 1.36 10.18 -11.23
N GLY A 592 0.70 10.98 -12.08
CA GLY A 592 -0.73 11.22 -11.95
C GLY A 592 -1.57 9.97 -12.18
N LEU A 593 -1.22 9.17 -13.19
CA LEU A 593 -1.88 7.88 -13.45
C LEU A 593 -1.61 6.86 -12.35
N ALA A 594 -0.41 6.82 -11.76
CA ALA A 594 -0.10 5.98 -10.61
C ALA A 594 -1.06 6.25 -9.44
N SER A 595 -1.36 7.52 -9.17
CA SER A 595 -2.32 7.91 -8.14
C SER A 595 -3.77 7.66 -8.56
N ALA A 596 -4.21 8.11 -9.74
CA ALA A 596 -5.62 8.02 -10.17
C ALA A 596 -6.09 6.58 -10.49
N VAL A 597 -5.22 5.77 -11.10
CA VAL A 597 -5.52 4.37 -11.46
C VAL A 597 -5.20 3.43 -10.31
N GLY A 598 -3.98 3.51 -9.78
CA GLY A 598 -3.48 2.57 -8.77
C GLY A 598 -3.78 2.97 -7.33
N GLY A 599 -4.40 4.13 -7.09
CA GLY A 599 -4.59 4.67 -5.75
C GLY A 599 -3.26 4.89 -5.01
N LEU A 600 -2.13 5.05 -5.71
CA LEU A 600 -0.83 5.19 -5.08
C LEU A 600 -0.65 6.58 -4.47
N SER A 601 -0.34 6.60 -3.18
CA SER A 601 0.24 7.75 -2.49
C SER A 601 1.70 7.91 -2.89
N ALA A 602 2.22 9.14 -2.85
CA ALA A 602 3.65 9.32 -3.01
C ALA A 602 4.37 8.67 -1.81
N PRO A 603 5.52 7.98 -1.99
CA PRO A 603 6.21 7.29 -0.89
C PRO A 603 6.73 8.18 0.25
N TYR A 604 6.44 9.48 0.22
CA TYR A 604 6.77 10.44 1.27
C TYR A 604 5.51 11.08 1.88
N GLU A 605 4.31 10.68 1.48
CA GLU A 605 3.03 11.22 1.99
C GLU A 605 2.33 10.20 2.88
N LYS A 606 1.69 10.69 3.93
CA LYS A 606 0.86 9.89 4.85
C LYS A 606 -0.32 10.71 5.35
N ALA A 607 -1.47 10.09 5.54
CA ALA A 607 -2.63 10.73 6.15
C ALA A 607 -2.35 11.03 7.62
N SER A 608 -2.84 12.16 8.12
CA SER A 608 -2.76 12.48 9.54
C SER A 608 -4.04 13.10 10.05
N HIS A 609 -4.84 12.29 10.74
CA HIS A 609 -6.04 12.75 11.44
C HIS A 609 -5.75 13.84 12.48
N VAL A 610 -4.53 13.89 13.04
CA VAL A 610 -4.14 14.90 14.04
C VAL A 610 -3.89 16.26 13.38
N HIS A 611 -3.36 16.26 12.15
CA HIS A 611 -3.02 17.48 11.42
C HIS A 611 -4.15 17.94 10.49
N GLU A 612 -5.19 17.12 10.29
CA GLU A 612 -6.29 17.36 9.32
C GLU A 612 -5.76 17.69 7.91
N ARG A 613 -4.65 17.03 7.57
CA ARG A 613 -3.99 17.10 6.26
C ARG A 613 -3.00 15.96 6.10
N PRO A 614 -2.57 15.65 4.85
CA PRO A 614 -1.40 14.83 4.61
C PRO A 614 -0.15 15.44 5.26
N VAL A 615 0.62 14.59 5.95
CA VAL A 615 1.95 14.90 6.47
C VAL A 615 3.00 14.31 5.54
N VAL A 616 4.19 14.92 5.57
CA VAL A 616 5.28 14.54 4.68
C VAL A 616 6.44 13.95 5.47
N ASN A 617 7.05 12.89 4.94
CA ASN A 617 8.29 12.29 5.38
C ASN A 617 9.18 11.98 4.18
N TRP A 618 10.21 12.78 3.94
CA TRP A 618 11.03 12.70 2.75
C TRP A 618 11.95 11.47 2.72
N LEU A 619 12.03 10.66 3.79
CA LEU A 619 12.91 9.49 3.88
C LEU A 619 12.85 8.60 2.63
N TRP A 620 11.65 8.28 2.14
CA TRP A 620 11.44 7.39 1.00
C TRP A 620 11.22 8.12 -0.33
N ALA A 621 11.63 9.37 -0.45
CA ALA A 621 11.42 10.18 -1.66
C ALA A 621 12.39 9.89 -2.82
N ALA A 622 13.39 9.02 -2.60
CA ALA A 622 14.35 8.60 -3.62
C ALA A 622 14.16 7.11 -3.98
N GLY A 623 14.18 6.80 -5.28
CA GLY A 623 14.15 5.42 -5.76
C GLY A 623 13.34 5.24 -7.05
N CYS A 624 12.90 4.02 -7.32
CA CYS A 624 12.14 3.68 -8.53
C CYS A 624 10.64 4.03 -8.41
N HIS A 625 10.33 5.32 -8.39
CA HIS A 625 8.95 5.84 -8.45
C HIS A 625 8.89 7.21 -9.15
N PRO A 626 7.78 7.61 -9.78
CA PRO A 626 7.71 8.85 -10.56
C PRO A 626 7.49 10.12 -9.72
N PHE A 627 7.12 9.99 -8.44
CA PHE A 627 6.84 11.12 -7.55
C PHE A 627 8.08 12.00 -7.28
N GLY A 628 7.89 13.32 -7.17
CA GLY A 628 8.96 14.31 -7.06
C GLY A 628 9.18 14.80 -5.63
N PRO A 629 10.21 15.62 -5.38
CA PRO A 629 11.22 16.13 -6.31
C PRO A 629 12.56 15.36 -6.27
N PHE A 630 12.67 14.34 -5.41
CA PHE A 630 13.94 13.65 -5.15
C PHE A 630 14.16 12.40 -6.00
N SER A 631 13.12 11.81 -6.58
CA SER A 631 13.26 10.78 -7.62
C SER A 631 13.41 11.42 -9.00
N ASN A 632 13.87 10.66 -9.99
CA ASN A 632 13.99 11.07 -11.39
C ASN A 632 13.78 9.88 -12.36
N THR A 633 12.67 9.16 -12.19
CA THR A 633 12.29 8.05 -13.08
C THR A 633 10.85 8.20 -13.56
N SER A 634 10.51 7.60 -14.70
CA SER A 634 9.13 7.45 -15.18
C SER A 634 8.64 6.00 -15.02
N ARG A 635 9.24 5.25 -14.09
CA ARG A 635 8.94 3.83 -13.84
C ARG A 635 8.37 3.64 -12.45
N ILE A 636 7.55 2.61 -12.32
CA ILE A 636 6.96 2.13 -11.07
C ILE A 636 7.65 0.82 -10.68
N SER A 637 8.09 0.74 -9.42
CA SER A 637 8.70 -0.47 -8.86
C SER A 637 7.70 -1.62 -8.75
N GLN A 638 8.19 -2.86 -8.72
CA GLN A 638 7.33 -4.02 -8.49
C GLN A 638 6.60 -3.95 -7.15
N MET A 639 7.23 -3.38 -6.12
CA MET A 639 6.60 -3.17 -4.82
C MET A 639 5.41 -2.22 -4.89
N LEU A 640 5.54 -1.09 -5.59
CA LEU A 640 4.42 -0.15 -5.77
C LEU A 640 3.36 -0.70 -6.72
N GLN A 641 3.73 -1.54 -7.68
CA GLN A 641 2.77 -2.32 -8.45
C GLN A 641 1.92 -3.21 -7.52
N ASP A 642 2.55 -3.96 -6.61
CA ASP A 642 1.81 -4.82 -5.68
C ASP A 642 0.92 -3.99 -4.72
N VAL A 643 1.37 -2.80 -4.29
CA VAL A 643 0.53 -1.85 -3.55
C VAL A 643 -0.68 -1.43 -4.38
N ALA A 644 -0.50 -1.01 -5.65
CA ALA A 644 -1.59 -0.56 -6.50
C ALA A 644 -2.67 -1.64 -6.69
N LEU A 645 -2.25 -2.87 -6.95
CA LEU A 645 -3.16 -4.00 -7.09
C LEU A 645 -3.92 -4.29 -5.79
N ARG A 646 -3.25 -4.19 -4.63
CA ARG A 646 -3.89 -4.34 -3.30
C ARG A 646 -4.86 -3.21 -2.99
N ASN A 647 -4.55 -1.97 -3.35
CA ASN A 647 -5.40 -0.81 -3.07
C ASN A 647 -6.80 -0.97 -3.68
N THR A 648 -6.90 -1.51 -4.90
CA THR A 648 -8.20 -1.81 -5.53
C THR A 648 -9.00 -2.86 -4.75
N ILE A 649 -8.32 -3.88 -4.20
CA ILE A 649 -8.94 -4.90 -3.36
C ILE A 649 -9.41 -4.28 -2.04
N TYR A 650 -8.56 -3.44 -1.44
CA TYR A 650 -8.86 -2.76 -0.17
C TYR A 650 -10.07 -1.85 -0.28
N ALA A 651 -10.12 -1.00 -1.31
CA ALA A 651 -11.26 -0.11 -1.54
C ALA A 651 -12.58 -0.89 -1.70
N ARG A 652 -12.58 -2.04 -2.39
CA ARG A 652 -13.77 -2.89 -2.56
C ARG A 652 -14.23 -3.54 -1.27
N VAL A 653 -13.29 -4.06 -0.48
CA VAL A 653 -13.59 -4.70 0.81
C VAL A 653 -14.07 -3.66 1.81
N ASP A 654 -13.38 -2.52 1.91
CA ASP A 654 -13.78 -1.40 2.76
C ASP A 654 -15.21 -0.96 2.42
N SER A 655 -15.48 -0.67 1.14
CA SER A 655 -16.83 -0.31 0.68
C SER A 655 -17.88 -1.36 0.99
N ALA A 656 -17.57 -2.66 0.80
CA ALA A 656 -18.47 -3.75 1.14
C ALA A 656 -18.75 -3.82 2.66
N LEU A 657 -17.71 -3.72 3.50
CA LEU A 657 -17.84 -3.77 4.95
C LEU A 657 -18.65 -2.59 5.50
N ARG A 658 -18.40 -1.36 5.01
CA ARG A 658 -19.22 -0.19 5.33
C ARG A 658 -20.69 -0.42 4.94
N THR A 659 -20.93 -0.88 3.72
CA THR A 659 -22.29 -1.18 3.23
C THR A 659 -23.02 -2.23 4.08
N ILE A 660 -22.31 -3.25 4.55
CA ILE A 660 -22.88 -4.29 5.44
C ILE A 660 -23.26 -3.69 6.79
N ARG A 661 -22.44 -2.80 7.35
CA ARG A 661 -22.75 -2.11 8.61
C ARG A 661 -23.97 -1.22 8.46
N ASP A 662 -24.04 -0.42 7.40
CA ASP A 662 -25.19 0.43 7.09
C ASP A 662 -26.47 -0.42 6.93
N THR A 663 -26.37 -1.55 6.23
CA THR A 663 -27.48 -2.50 6.05
C THR A 663 -27.92 -3.10 7.38
N SER A 664 -26.96 -3.50 8.23
CA SER A 664 -27.23 -4.03 9.58
C SER A 664 -27.89 -2.99 10.48
N GLU A 665 -27.43 -1.74 10.45
CA GLU A 665 -28.01 -0.63 11.18
C GLU A 665 -29.43 -0.32 10.71
N ALA A 666 -29.70 -0.34 9.40
CA ALA A 666 -31.03 -0.15 8.84
C ALA A 666 -32.03 -1.22 9.32
N VAL A 667 -31.63 -2.50 9.32
CA VAL A 667 -32.47 -3.60 9.82
C VAL A 667 -32.74 -3.46 11.31
N GLN A 668 -31.73 -3.10 12.10
CA GLN A 668 -31.88 -2.92 13.55
C GLN A 668 -32.75 -1.70 13.88
N SER A 669 -32.60 -0.60 13.15
CA SER A 669 -33.42 0.60 13.29
C SER A 669 -34.89 0.31 12.99
N PHE A 670 -35.17 -0.42 11.91
CA PHE A 670 -36.52 -0.91 11.63
C PHE A 670 -37.07 -1.76 12.78
N ALA A 671 -36.26 -2.69 13.31
CA ALA A 671 -36.70 -3.53 14.42
C ALA A 671 -36.98 -2.75 15.71
N ALA A 672 -36.16 -1.76 16.03
CA ALA A 672 -36.38 -0.88 17.18
C ALA A 672 -37.68 -0.06 17.03
N GLU A 673 -37.97 0.44 15.82
CA GLU A 673 -39.14 1.25 15.52
C GLU A 673 -40.45 0.43 15.56
N TYR A 674 -40.49 -0.70 14.85
CA TYR A 674 -41.73 -1.44 14.59
C TYR A 674 -41.95 -2.66 15.48
N LEU A 675 -40.89 -3.25 16.05
CA LEU A 675 -40.98 -4.60 16.62
C LEU A 675 -41.00 -4.63 18.15
N LYS A 676 -40.52 -3.58 18.85
CA LYS A 676 -40.60 -3.27 20.31
C LYS A 676 -40.69 -4.46 21.31
N THR A 677 -40.23 -5.65 20.95
CA THR A 677 -39.95 -6.76 21.86
C THR A 677 -38.54 -6.54 22.40
N PRO A 678 -38.26 -6.81 23.69
CA PRO A 678 -36.88 -6.92 24.14
C PRO A 678 -36.24 -8.03 23.31
N LEU A 679 -35.37 -7.64 22.39
CA LEU A 679 -34.64 -8.55 21.49
C LEU A 679 -34.02 -9.70 22.31
N GLY A 680 -34.54 -10.94 22.16
CA GLY A 680 -33.91 -12.13 22.75
C GLY A 680 -34.73 -13.09 23.62
N GLU A 681 -36.06 -12.98 23.77
CA GLU A 681 -36.83 -13.93 24.58
C GLU A 681 -37.00 -15.33 23.91
N PRO A 682 -36.60 -16.45 24.55
CA PRO A 682 -36.46 -17.78 23.93
C PRO A 682 -37.77 -18.46 23.44
N VAL A 683 -37.74 -19.16 22.29
CA VAL A 683 -38.91 -19.90 21.75
C VAL A 683 -39.28 -21.15 22.56
N LYS A 684 -40.58 -21.37 22.77
CA LYS A 684 -41.12 -22.64 23.26
C LYS A 684 -40.91 -23.76 22.23
N GLY A 685 -39.99 -24.69 22.49
CA GLY A 685 -39.85 -25.94 21.71
C GLY A 685 -38.46 -26.27 21.16
N LYS A 686 -37.50 -25.35 21.20
CA LYS A 686 -36.08 -25.67 20.95
C LYS A 686 -35.30 -25.69 22.26
N LYS A 687 -34.95 -26.89 22.73
CA LYS A 687 -33.95 -27.07 23.79
C LYS A 687 -32.56 -26.96 23.15
N ASN A 688 -31.71 -26.08 23.69
CA ASN A 688 -30.25 -25.96 23.44
C ASN A 688 -29.76 -24.90 22.43
N LYS A 689 -30.14 -23.63 22.60
CA LYS A 689 -29.23 -22.49 22.31
C LYS A 689 -29.42 -21.44 23.41
N SER A 690 -28.76 -21.64 24.55
CA SER A 690 -28.89 -20.81 25.76
C SER A 690 -28.02 -19.55 25.75
N THR A 691 -27.13 -19.40 24.77
CA THR A 691 -26.31 -18.21 24.53
C THR A 691 -26.69 -17.65 23.16
N THR A 692 -27.30 -16.46 23.13
CA THR A 692 -27.49 -15.71 21.87
C THR A 692 -26.17 -15.02 21.56
N GLU A 693 -25.39 -15.55 20.62
CA GLU A 693 -24.09 -14.99 20.26
C GLU A 693 -24.22 -13.93 19.16
N LEU A 694 -25.22 -14.03 18.27
CA LEU A 694 -25.35 -13.18 17.08
C LEU A 694 -26.61 -12.29 17.14
N TRP A 695 -26.56 -11.11 16.53
CA TRP A 695 -27.72 -10.19 16.51
C TRP A 695 -28.91 -10.75 15.71
N LEU A 696 -28.64 -11.52 14.64
CA LEU A 696 -29.66 -12.19 13.82
C LEU A 696 -30.42 -13.28 14.58
N GLU A 697 -29.76 -13.98 15.51
CA GLU A 697 -30.40 -15.00 16.34
C GLU A 697 -31.53 -14.44 17.21
N LYS A 698 -31.57 -13.11 17.41
CA LYS A 698 -32.64 -12.42 18.15
C LYS A 698 -33.95 -12.36 17.37
N PHE A 699 -33.96 -12.48 16.05
CA PHE A 699 -35.19 -12.48 15.23
C PHE A 699 -35.91 -13.83 15.21
N TYR A 700 -35.23 -14.92 15.56
CA TYR A 700 -35.82 -16.26 15.61
C TYR A 700 -36.58 -16.54 16.92
N LYS A 701 -36.53 -15.65 17.92
CA LYS A 701 -37.03 -15.97 19.26
C LYS A 701 -38.43 -15.35 19.56
N LYS A 702 -39.38 -16.20 19.97
CA LYS A 702 -40.81 -15.88 20.20
C LYS A 702 -41.36 -16.59 21.44
N THR A 703 -41.74 -15.82 22.46
CA THR A 703 -42.58 -16.28 23.60
C THR A 703 -43.91 -15.54 23.70
N THR A 704 -44.13 -14.48 22.94
CA THR A 704 -45.33 -13.63 23.03
C THR A 704 -46.31 -13.90 21.88
N ASN A 705 -47.58 -13.53 22.06
CA ASN A 705 -48.65 -13.67 21.06
C ASN A 705 -48.56 -12.63 19.91
N LEU A 706 -47.45 -11.90 19.80
CA LEU A 706 -47.25 -10.88 18.77
C LEU A 706 -46.96 -11.52 17.40
N PRO A 707 -47.32 -10.84 16.28
CA PRO A 707 -46.94 -11.29 14.94
C PRO A 707 -45.42 -11.32 14.78
N GLU A 708 -44.93 -12.22 13.91
CA GLU A 708 -43.50 -12.33 13.66
C GLU A 708 -42.96 -11.04 13.03
N PRO A 709 -41.80 -10.56 13.49
CA PRO A 709 -41.20 -9.34 12.98
C PRO A 709 -40.83 -9.41 11.50
N PHE A 710 -40.31 -10.56 11.10
CA PHE A 710 -39.94 -10.91 9.72
C PHE A 710 -40.24 -12.40 9.50
N PRO A 711 -40.63 -12.82 8.28
CA PRO A 711 -40.68 -14.23 7.93
C PRO A 711 -39.33 -14.92 8.17
N HIS A 712 -39.37 -16.09 8.81
CA HIS A 712 -38.17 -16.89 9.14
C HIS A 712 -37.28 -17.18 7.94
N GLU A 713 -37.86 -17.39 6.76
CA GLU A 713 -37.13 -17.61 5.51
C GLU A 713 -36.23 -16.43 5.11
N LEU A 714 -36.64 -15.19 5.42
CA LEU A 714 -35.84 -13.98 5.12
C LEU A 714 -34.63 -13.90 6.06
N VAL A 715 -34.82 -14.22 7.33
CA VAL A 715 -33.75 -14.22 8.34
C VAL A 715 -32.74 -15.33 8.04
N GLU A 716 -33.22 -16.53 7.67
CA GLU A 716 -32.37 -17.67 7.28
C GLU A 716 -31.54 -17.37 6.03
N ARG A 717 -32.13 -16.63 5.08
CA ARG A 717 -31.41 -16.18 3.89
C ARG A 717 -30.29 -15.20 4.22
N LEU A 718 -30.54 -14.25 5.12
CA LEU A 718 -29.54 -13.26 5.55
C LEU A 718 -28.42 -13.90 6.39
N GLU A 719 -28.77 -14.85 7.27
CA GLU A 719 -27.79 -15.65 8.03
C GLU A 719 -26.86 -16.42 7.10
N LYS A 720 -27.42 -17.15 6.12
CA LYS A 720 -26.63 -17.87 5.12
C LYS A 720 -25.72 -16.96 4.28
N TYR A 721 -26.18 -15.74 3.99
CA TYR A 721 -25.36 -14.75 3.29
C TYR A 721 -24.14 -14.35 4.14
N LEU A 722 -24.34 -14.02 5.42
CA LEU A 722 -23.23 -13.66 6.31
C LEU A 722 -22.27 -14.82 6.53
N ASP A 723 -22.76 -16.05 6.68
CA ASP A 723 -21.91 -17.24 6.82
C ASP A 723 -21.03 -17.46 5.58
N ASN A 724 -21.59 -17.27 4.37
CA ASN A 724 -20.83 -17.39 3.13
C ASN A 724 -19.78 -16.26 3.01
N LEU A 725 -20.16 -15.05 3.43
CA LEU A 725 -19.27 -13.90 3.43
C LEU A 725 -18.11 -14.06 4.43
N GLU A 726 -18.37 -14.67 5.60
CA GLU A 726 -17.33 -15.00 6.58
C GLU A 726 -16.24 -15.86 5.96
N GLU A 727 -16.61 -16.95 5.28
CA GLU A 727 -15.63 -17.82 4.60
C GLU A 727 -14.93 -17.09 3.43
N GLN A 728 -15.65 -16.27 2.64
CA GLN A 728 -15.04 -15.49 1.57
C GLN A 728 -13.98 -14.50 2.10
N LEU A 729 -14.24 -13.83 3.21
CA LEU A 729 -13.30 -12.90 3.85
C LEU A 729 -12.09 -13.62 4.45
N VAL A 730 -12.28 -14.80 5.07
CA VAL A 730 -11.17 -15.62 5.56
C VAL A 730 -10.29 -16.09 4.40
N ASP A 731 -10.90 -16.57 3.31
CA ASP A 731 -10.18 -16.95 2.09
C ASP A 731 -9.45 -15.75 1.48
N LEU A 732 -10.07 -14.57 1.43
CA LEU A 732 -9.44 -13.35 0.95
C LEU A 732 -8.19 -12.98 1.76
N SER A 733 -8.25 -13.09 3.09
CA SER A 733 -7.10 -12.84 3.97
C SER A 733 -5.94 -13.79 3.66
N SER A 734 -6.23 -15.06 3.38
CA SER A 734 -5.23 -16.05 2.93
C SER A 734 -4.63 -15.70 1.57
N LEU A 735 -5.47 -15.31 0.60
CA LEU A 735 -5.00 -14.96 -0.75
C LEU A 735 -4.11 -13.71 -0.73
N LEU A 736 -4.46 -12.72 0.10
CA LEU A 736 -3.64 -11.52 0.30
C LEU A 736 -2.30 -11.85 0.96
N TYR A 737 -2.28 -12.75 1.96
CA TYR A 737 -1.05 -13.22 2.59
C TYR A 737 -0.14 -13.98 1.60
N ASP A 738 -0.70 -14.88 0.81
CA ASP A 738 0.04 -15.69 -0.19
C ASP A 738 0.48 -14.87 -1.43
N HIS A 739 0.21 -13.56 -1.45
CA HIS A 739 0.46 -12.66 -2.59
C HIS A 739 -0.30 -13.04 -3.87
N ARG A 740 -1.43 -13.74 -3.75
CA ARG A 740 -2.29 -14.15 -4.87
C ARG A 740 -3.28 -13.05 -5.25
N LEU A 741 -2.74 -11.92 -5.68
CA LEU A 741 -3.50 -10.69 -5.90
C LEU A 741 -4.61 -10.81 -6.96
N GLN A 742 -4.40 -11.61 -8.01
CA GLN A 742 -5.43 -11.84 -9.02
C GLN A 742 -6.63 -12.63 -8.48
N ASP A 743 -6.38 -13.67 -7.68
CA ASP A 743 -7.46 -14.45 -7.07
C ASP A 743 -8.18 -13.63 -5.99
N ALA A 744 -7.42 -12.83 -5.23
CA ALA A 744 -7.96 -11.87 -4.26
C ALA A 744 -8.82 -10.78 -4.95
N HIS A 745 -8.44 -10.35 -6.16
CA HIS A 745 -9.23 -9.43 -6.97
C HIS A 745 -10.59 -10.02 -7.36
N LEU A 746 -10.61 -11.26 -7.82
CA LEU A 746 -11.85 -11.95 -8.17
C LEU A 746 -12.73 -12.16 -6.93
N ASN A 747 -12.15 -12.61 -5.81
CA ASN A 747 -12.86 -12.81 -4.56
C ASN A 747 -13.45 -11.49 -4.01
N SER A 748 -12.67 -10.41 -3.97
CA SER A 748 -13.16 -9.09 -3.52
C SER A 748 -14.24 -8.50 -4.43
N SER A 749 -14.17 -8.76 -5.74
CA SER A 749 -15.23 -8.40 -6.69
C SER A 749 -16.53 -9.12 -6.36
N ASP A 750 -16.46 -10.44 -6.10
CA ASP A 750 -17.61 -11.25 -5.72
C ASP A 750 -18.22 -10.79 -4.38
N ILE A 751 -17.37 -10.47 -3.38
CA ILE A 751 -17.80 -9.90 -2.09
C ILE A 751 -18.58 -8.60 -2.30
N LEU A 752 -18.03 -7.67 -3.07
CA LEU A 752 -18.67 -6.37 -3.32
C LEU A 752 -20.01 -6.55 -4.06
N GLN A 753 -20.04 -7.33 -5.13
CA GLN A 753 -21.27 -7.58 -5.89
C GLN A 753 -22.34 -8.24 -5.02
N SER A 754 -21.97 -9.29 -4.28
CA SER A 754 -22.88 -10.00 -3.37
C SER A 754 -23.45 -9.06 -2.28
N THR A 755 -22.61 -8.15 -1.79
CA THR A 755 -23.00 -7.10 -0.83
C THR A 755 -24.00 -6.13 -1.41
N MET A 756 -23.74 -5.56 -2.60
CA MET A 756 -24.66 -4.64 -3.27
C MET A 756 -26.03 -5.29 -3.54
N PHE A 757 -26.05 -6.55 -4.01
CA PHE A 757 -27.31 -7.27 -4.22
C PHE A 757 -28.08 -7.52 -2.93
N THR A 758 -27.36 -7.80 -1.84
CA THR A 758 -27.97 -8.05 -0.54
C THR A 758 -28.53 -6.78 0.07
N GLN A 759 -27.81 -5.66 -0.03
CA GLN A 759 -28.32 -4.35 0.38
C GLN A 759 -29.64 -4.02 -0.34
N GLN A 760 -29.68 -4.11 -1.66
CA GLN A 760 -30.91 -3.86 -2.44
C GLN A 760 -32.06 -4.79 -2.03
N TYR A 761 -31.75 -6.06 -1.78
CA TYR A 761 -32.74 -7.02 -1.31
C TYR A 761 -33.31 -6.63 0.07
N VAL A 762 -32.44 -6.28 1.02
CA VAL A 762 -32.82 -5.87 2.37
C VAL A 762 -33.64 -4.58 2.32
N GLU A 763 -33.22 -3.57 1.56
CA GLU A 763 -33.95 -2.31 1.40
C GLU A 763 -35.37 -2.52 0.85
N ASN A 764 -35.51 -3.39 -0.16
CA ASN A 764 -36.82 -3.75 -0.72
C ASN A 764 -37.70 -4.46 0.31
N VAL A 765 -37.12 -5.40 1.08
CA VAL A 765 -37.83 -6.09 2.17
C VAL A 765 -38.27 -5.11 3.26
N LEU A 766 -37.37 -4.24 3.73
CA LEU A 766 -37.67 -3.25 4.75
C LEU A 766 -38.77 -2.27 4.28
N THR A 767 -38.75 -1.88 3.01
CA THR A 767 -39.77 -0.99 2.43
C THR A 767 -41.14 -1.69 2.37
N SER A 768 -41.19 -2.92 1.86
CA SER A 768 -42.42 -3.72 1.82
C SER A 768 -43.00 -3.97 3.21
N GLU A 769 -42.17 -4.38 4.18
CA GLU A 769 -42.64 -4.63 5.55
C GLU A 769 -43.05 -3.34 6.26
N ARG A 770 -42.37 -2.20 6.00
CA ARG A 770 -42.80 -0.89 6.50
C ARG A 770 -44.21 -0.53 6.01
N GLU A 771 -44.51 -0.78 4.73
CA GLU A 771 -45.86 -0.55 4.19
C GLU A 771 -46.91 -1.47 4.83
N ARG A 772 -46.60 -2.74 5.04
CA ARG A 772 -47.50 -3.69 5.73
C ARG A 772 -47.79 -3.26 7.17
N MET A 773 -46.80 -2.65 7.83
CA MET A 773 -46.90 -2.22 9.23
C MET A 773 -47.52 -0.82 9.40
N ARG A 774 -47.72 -0.03 8.33
CA ARG A 774 -48.40 1.29 8.40
C ARG A 774 -49.79 1.25 9.02
N CYS A 775 -50.50 0.12 8.92
CA CYS A 775 -51.86 -0.05 9.47
C CYS A 775 -51.87 -0.41 10.97
N CYS A 776 -50.72 -0.72 11.57
CA CYS A 776 -50.61 -1.20 12.94
C CYS A 776 -50.13 -0.06 13.86
N ASN A 777 -51.02 0.48 14.69
CA ASN A 777 -50.63 1.40 15.76
C ASN A 777 -50.45 0.61 17.07
N ILE A 778 -49.25 0.60 17.64
CA ILE A 778 -48.95 -0.14 18.87
C ILE A 778 -49.19 0.80 20.07
N GLU A 779 -50.32 0.64 20.75
CA GLU A 779 -50.62 1.34 22.00
C GLU A 779 -50.10 0.58 23.22
N PHE A 780 -49.35 1.27 24.08
CA PHE A 780 -48.83 0.74 25.33
C PHE A 780 -49.96 0.65 26.38
N LYS A 781 -50.38 -0.57 26.74
CA LYS A 781 -51.00 -0.80 28.04
C LYS A 781 -49.92 -1.28 28.99
N TYR A 782 -49.46 -0.41 29.89
CA TYR A 782 -48.73 -0.88 31.06
C TYR A 782 -49.58 -1.95 31.75
N LEU A 783 -49.02 -3.16 31.91
CA LEU A 783 -49.60 -4.16 32.80
C LEU A 783 -49.65 -3.50 34.18
N MET A 784 -50.86 -3.13 34.63
CA MET A 784 -51.06 -2.78 36.04
C MET A 784 -50.46 -3.92 36.84
N HIS A 785 -49.39 -3.61 37.59
CA HIS A 785 -48.80 -4.53 38.53
C HIS A 785 -49.91 -5.18 39.36
N SER A 786 -49.90 -6.50 39.42
CA SER A 786 -50.76 -7.28 40.33
C SER A 786 -50.73 -6.61 41.71
N SER A 787 -51.90 -6.42 42.31
CA SER A 787 -52.08 -5.82 43.64
C SER A 787 -51.19 -6.44 44.72
N GLN A 788 -50.63 -7.64 44.48
CA GLN A 788 -49.62 -8.28 45.31
C GLN A 788 -48.36 -7.44 45.51
N THR A 789 -47.87 -6.68 44.53
CA THR A 789 -46.62 -5.91 44.70
C THR A 789 -46.82 -4.72 45.64
N PHE A 790 -48.01 -4.11 45.63
CA PHE A 790 -48.40 -3.09 46.61
C PHE A 790 -48.63 -3.69 48.00
N VAL A 791 -49.17 -4.91 48.09
CA VAL A 791 -49.33 -5.62 49.37
C VAL A 791 -47.97 -6.01 49.98
N TYR A 792 -47.04 -6.56 49.19
CA TYR A 792 -45.69 -6.88 49.63
C TYR A 792 -44.87 -5.62 49.97
N GLY A 793 -45.01 -4.56 49.19
CA GLY A 793 -44.44 -3.25 49.50
C GLY A 793 -44.99 -2.68 50.81
N GLY A 794 -46.30 -2.82 51.06
CA GLY A 794 -46.95 -2.44 52.31
C GLY A 794 -46.48 -3.27 53.52
N ILE A 795 -46.31 -4.58 53.37
CA ILE A 795 -45.78 -5.47 54.42
C ILE A 795 -44.33 -5.10 54.76
N LEU A 796 -43.49 -4.83 53.75
CA LEU A 796 -42.10 -4.41 53.96
C LEU A 796 -42.00 -3.03 54.64
N LEU A 797 -42.82 -2.06 54.22
CA LEU A 797 -42.89 -0.75 54.87
C LEU A 797 -43.39 -0.84 56.31
N ALA A 798 -44.41 -1.65 56.59
CA ALA A 798 -44.90 -1.88 57.94
C ALA A 798 -43.83 -2.59 58.81
N GLY A 799 -43.14 -3.59 58.26
CA GLY A 799 -42.03 -4.27 58.92
C GLY A 799 -40.87 -3.31 59.25
N PHE A 800 -40.51 -2.43 58.32
CA PHE A 800 -39.49 -1.41 58.52
C PHE A 800 -39.90 -0.39 59.59
N PHE A 801 -41.17 0.04 59.59
CA PHE A 801 -41.68 0.99 60.58
C PHE A 801 -41.70 0.39 61.98
N VAL A 802 -42.11 -0.86 62.13
CA VAL A 802 -42.08 -1.60 63.41
C VAL A 802 -40.63 -1.76 63.89
N TYR A 803 -39.72 -2.15 63.00
CA TYR A 803 -38.29 -2.29 63.32
C TYR A 803 -37.67 -0.96 63.76
N PHE A 804 -38.01 0.14 63.09
CA PHE A 804 -37.56 1.49 63.44
C PHE A 804 -38.11 1.95 64.80
N ILE A 805 -39.40 1.73 65.08
CA ILE A 805 -40.01 2.05 66.38
C ILE A 805 -39.35 1.24 67.49
N VAL A 806 -39.12 -0.06 67.30
CA VAL A 806 -38.44 -0.90 68.28
C VAL A 806 -37.04 -0.34 68.55
N ILE A 807 -36.23 -0.05 67.54
CA ILE A 807 -34.89 0.52 67.74
C ILE A 807 -34.94 1.89 68.42
N PHE A 808 -35.85 2.77 68.02
CA PHE A 808 -35.97 4.13 68.56
C PHE A 808 -36.35 4.13 70.04
N PHE A 809 -37.23 3.22 70.49
CA PHE A 809 -37.63 3.10 71.89
C PHE A 809 -36.78 2.11 72.72
N SER A 810 -35.99 1.24 72.10
CA SER A 810 -35.06 0.32 72.80
C SER A 810 -33.66 0.91 73.00
N SER A 811 -33.35 2.04 72.37
CA SER A 811 -32.08 2.73 72.53
C SER A 811 -32.14 3.60 73.79
N PRO A 812 -31.33 3.33 74.83
CA PRO A 812 -31.31 4.19 76.01
C PRO A 812 -30.81 5.60 75.64
N PRO A 813 -31.37 6.67 76.24
CA PRO A 813 -30.89 8.02 76.00
C PRO A 813 -29.42 8.12 76.43
N GLY A 814 -28.57 8.53 75.50
CA GLY A 814 -27.14 8.73 75.75
C GLY A 814 -26.92 9.69 76.91
N GLN A 815 -26.27 9.19 77.95
CA GLN A 815 -25.32 9.92 78.78
C GLN A 815 -23.91 9.50 78.39
#